data_AF-A0A957HMS7-F1
#
_entry.id   AF-A0A957HMS7-F1
#
_cell.length_a   1.000
_cell.length_b   1.000
_cell.length_c   1.000
_cell.angle_alpha   90.00
_cell.angle_beta   90.00
_cell.angle_gamma   90.00
#
_symmetry.space_group_name_H-M   'P 1'
#
loop_
_entity.id
_entity.type
_entity.pdbx_description
1 polymer ?
#
loop_
_entity_poly.entity_id
_entity_poly.type
_entity_poly.pdbx_seq_one_letter_code
_entity_poly.pdbx_strand_id
1 'polypeptide(L)'
;MNKIEKNISQVYTQNIYDAARWSVLGLASITIVYAYLGWELHAWQFYSTAIVTAIGTAAASLNFLPSLKMSPCTRINLLLLSTEIVILLEMLFLKGLGWILALTIVLVSTIIFVMTMQKPNWKLILRSMLMTLLTLLLDFFGPAYRLPVQGLFLWEYVYTILVVVFGVAIIYNFGWNLKNQSLRTRIITTFGFAAMVIILGVAYFLNQSERKLLQTEANAQLKQQATTTALFIDMFLQEELEKLAQIGEQTAVSASHTQLDTNLDTINALNPAYSNLWLIDTDNTIIAQTTVQPVTAVFPTDRPSVGDPIYIDGEYHIILSVPVWNESKTAVTGTLAADYNLQPLFSLLNKNQSAAIQLLTPAGAISLSKPGTPIRQSPLSEDQISNLLAADAYTEKSAASDDSSQLLSLAAIDGETAANNPNWYILLEQPADQTLRNNSEQENFNILIGMAGTVLFFLIAIYFSHHIVQPIHQLTDAAAQVTAGNLNVRINIDTNNEMGVLANAFNNMTHQLKNHVNELETRVKERTVALSLANTQLAGSELRYRALATLVTDYAAVLLLKSGTLHIDWLSKQVQSMLGNIEDVSNIASHLETIIDPEDQAAAKAMFEEVLIGKKSSVDLRLNLTPEQTIWLQVHAQSFAEEGNPDERKIYVAGQDITQQRQA
;
A
#
# COMPACT_ATOMS: atom_id res chain seq x y z
N MET A 1 10.85 2.25 -36.58
CA MET A 1 10.52 1.70 -35.25
C MET A 1 11.23 0.37 -35.08
N ASN A 2 12.14 0.30 -34.12
CA ASN A 2 13.02 -0.85 -33.91
C ASN A 2 12.23 -2.06 -33.36
N LYS A 3 12.69 -3.29 -33.61
CA LYS A 3 12.04 -4.54 -33.15
C LYS A 3 11.79 -4.56 -31.63
N ILE A 4 12.63 -3.84 -30.88
CA ILE A 4 12.55 -3.63 -29.43
C ILE A 4 11.37 -2.72 -29.05
N GLU A 5 11.17 -1.59 -29.73
CA GLU A 5 10.04 -0.67 -29.48
C GLU A 5 8.69 -1.34 -29.75
N LYS A 6 8.62 -2.21 -30.76
CA LYS A 6 7.41 -2.97 -31.10
C LYS A 6 7.07 -4.00 -30.01
N ASN A 7 8.06 -4.72 -29.47
CA ASN A 7 7.87 -5.64 -28.35
C ASN A 7 7.44 -4.91 -27.06
N ILE A 8 8.04 -3.76 -26.75
CA ILE A 8 7.70 -2.97 -25.56
C ILE A 8 6.26 -2.44 -25.65
N SER A 9 5.84 -1.93 -26.82
CA SER A 9 4.46 -1.49 -27.07
C SER A 9 3.45 -2.65 -26.97
N GLN A 10 3.83 -3.84 -27.42
CA GLN A 10 2.94 -5.00 -27.39
C GLN A 10 2.72 -5.53 -25.96
N VAL A 11 3.78 -5.60 -25.15
CA VAL A 11 3.69 -5.92 -23.71
C VAL A 11 2.87 -4.87 -22.95
N TYR A 12 3.08 -3.59 -23.26
CA TYR A 12 2.34 -2.48 -22.65
C TYR A 12 0.83 -2.57 -22.92
N THR A 13 0.47 -2.90 -24.16
CA THR A 13 -0.93 -3.05 -24.56
C THR A 13 -1.56 -4.28 -23.89
N GLN A 14 -0.79 -5.37 -23.75
CA GLN A 14 -1.25 -6.58 -23.07
C GLN A 14 -1.55 -6.33 -21.58
N ASN A 15 -0.67 -5.61 -20.87
CA ASN A 15 -0.90 -5.27 -19.47
C ASN A 15 -2.16 -4.42 -19.25
N ILE A 16 -2.50 -3.53 -20.20
CA ILE A 16 -3.74 -2.76 -20.14
C ILE A 16 -4.97 -3.67 -20.27
N TYR A 17 -4.94 -4.65 -21.17
CA TYR A 17 -6.03 -5.62 -21.30
C TYR A 17 -6.17 -6.51 -20.08
N ASP A 18 -5.05 -6.95 -19.49
CA ASP A 18 -5.07 -7.75 -18.27
C ASP A 18 -5.64 -6.96 -17.09
N ALA A 19 -5.22 -5.70 -16.91
CA ALA A 19 -5.78 -4.81 -15.89
C ALA A 19 -7.29 -4.55 -16.10
N ALA A 20 -7.72 -4.38 -17.36
CA ALA A 20 -9.12 -4.25 -17.71
C ALA A 20 -9.92 -5.51 -17.36
N ARG A 21 -9.35 -6.70 -17.58
CA ARG A 21 -10.02 -7.98 -17.33
C ARG A 21 -10.30 -8.18 -15.85
N TRP A 22 -9.32 -7.91 -15.00
CA TRP A 22 -9.50 -7.98 -13.55
C TRP A 22 -10.49 -6.94 -13.03
N SER A 23 -10.46 -5.73 -13.58
CA SER A 23 -11.41 -4.67 -13.19
C SER A 23 -12.85 -5.05 -13.54
N VAL A 24 -13.07 -5.60 -14.74
CA VAL A 24 -14.38 -6.09 -15.18
C VAL A 24 -14.85 -7.26 -14.33
N LEU A 25 -13.99 -8.25 -14.04
CA LEU A 25 -14.34 -9.39 -13.19
C LEU A 25 -14.70 -8.94 -11.76
N GLY A 26 -13.95 -8.00 -11.19
CA GLY A 26 -14.22 -7.45 -9.87
C GLY A 26 -15.55 -6.71 -9.80
N LEU A 27 -15.77 -5.75 -10.70
CA LEU A 27 -17.03 -4.99 -10.74
C LEU A 27 -18.24 -5.87 -11.04
N ALA A 28 -18.11 -6.87 -11.92
CA ALA A 28 -19.18 -7.82 -12.20
C ALA A 28 -19.52 -8.68 -10.97
N SER A 29 -18.51 -9.13 -10.21
CA SER A 29 -18.72 -9.90 -8.99
C SER A 29 -19.44 -9.06 -7.92
N ILE A 30 -19.00 -7.81 -7.73
CA ILE A 30 -19.63 -6.87 -6.79
C ILE A 30 -21.08 -6.58 -7.21
N THR A 31 -21.34 -6.46 -8.52
CA THR A 31 -22.71 -6.26 -9.06
C THR A 31 -23.64 -7.40 -8.67
N ILE A 32 -23.19 -8.65 -8.79
CA ILE A 32 -23.97 -9.84 -8.41
C ILE A 32 -24.26 -9.82 -6.90
N VAL A 33 -23.28 -9.46 -6.09
CA VAL A 33 -23.42 -9.36 -4.64
C VAL A 33 -24.46 -8.30 -4.25
N TYR A 34 -24.38 -7.08 -4.81
CA TYR A 34 -25.35 -6.03 -4.53
C TYR A 34 -26.76 -6.38 -5.02
N ALA A 35 -26.89 -7.04 -6.17
CA ALA A 35 -28.18 -7.50 -6.67
C ALA A 35 -28.80 -8.55 -5.72
N TYR A 36 -27.99 -9.50 -5.24
CA TYR A 36 -28.42 -10.50 -4.26
C TYR A 36 -28.87 -9.85 -2.94
N LEU A 37 -28.15 -8.83 -2.46
CA LEU A 37 -28.57 -8.12 -1.26
C LEU A 37 -29.84 -7.31 -1.42
N GLY A 38 -30.02 -6.65 -2.58
CA GLY A 38 -31.25 -5.93 -2.85
C GLY A 38 -32.45 -6.87 -2.78
N TRP A 39 -32.26 -8.12 -3.22
CA TRP A 39 -33.23 -9.18 -3.10
C TRP A 39 -33.46 -9.59 -1.64
N GLU A 40 -32.40 -9.95 -0.91
CA GLU A 40 -32.49 -10.46 0.45
C GLU A 40 -33.07 -9.41 1.42
N LEU A 41 -32.54 -8.19 1.38
CA LEU A 41 -32.83 -7.12 2.34
C LEU A 41 -33.99 -6.22 1.92
N HIS A 42 -34.57 -6.45 0.73
CA HIS A 42 -35.69 -5.67 0.19
C HIS A 42 -35.43 -4.15 0.13
N ALA A 43 -34.16 -3.76 0.04
CA ALA A 43 -33.74 -2.36 0.05
C ALA A 43 -33.35 -1.89 -1.36
N TRP A 44 -34.05 -0.86 -1.86
CA TRP A 44 -33.87 -0.33 -3.21
C TRP A 44 -32.46 0.27 -3.45
N GLN A 45 -31.81 0.75 -2.39
CA GLN A 45 -30.46 1.30 -2.42
C GLN A 45 -29.45 0.29 -2.98
N PHE A 46 -29.57 -1.00 -2.65
CA PHE A 46 -28.68 -2.04 -3.16
C PHE A 46 -28.90 -2.36 -4.65
N TYR A 47 -30.13 -2.27 -5.14
CA TYR A 47 -30.38 -2.36 -6.58
C TYR A 47 -29.78 -1.18 -7.33
N SER A 48 -29.86 0.03 -6.75
CA SER A 48 -29.23 1.21 -7.33
C SER A 48 -27.70 1.10 -7.38
N THR A 49 -27.07 0.60 -6.31
CA THR A 49 -25.61 0.35 -6.33
C THR A 49 -25.24 -0.75 -7.33
N ALA A 50 -26.03 -1.82 -7.45
CA ALA A 50 -25.81 -2.86 -8.46
C ALA A 50 -25.88 -2.30 -9.90
N ILE A 51 -26.81 -1.37 -10.17
CA ILE A 51 -26.90 -0.70 -11.48
C ILE A 51 -25.67 0.15 -11.73
N VAL A 52 -25.21 0.92 -10.74
CA VAL A 52 -24.00 1.75 -10.84
C VAL A 52 -22.78 0.87 -11.16
N THR A 53 -22.58 -0.24 -10.43
CA THR A 53 -21.45 -1.15 -10.68
C THR A 53 -21.57 -1.85 -12.03
N ALA A 54 -22.78 -2.17 -12.50
CA ALA A 54 -23.01 -2.71 -13.84
C ALA A 54 -22.61 -1.70 -14.94
N ILE A 55 -22.95 -0.43 -14.78
CA ILE A 55 -22.55 0.65 -15.69
C ILE A 55 -21.02 0.79 -15.70
N GLY A 56 -20.38 0.75 -14.54
CA GLY A 56 -18.92 0.76 -14.44
C GLY A 56 -18.27 -0.44 -15.13
N THR A 57 -18.85 -1.63 -14.98
CA THR A 57 -18.40 -2.86 -15.65
C THR A 57 -18.48 -2.71 -17.18
N ALA A 58 -19.58 -2.14 -17.69
CA ALA A 58 -19.75 -1.87 -19.10
C ALA A 58 -18.72 -0.85 -19.62
N ALA A 59 -18.50 0.24 -18.87
CA ALA A 59 -17.50 1.26 -19.21
C ALA A 59 -16.07 0.70 -19.22
N ALA A 60 -15.70 -0.13 -18.23
CA ALA A 60 -14.40 -0.79 -18.21
C ALA A 60 -14.23 -1.76 -19.38
N SER A 61 -15.31 -2.45 -19.77
CA SER A 61 -15.31 -3.42 -20.89
C SER A 61 -15.09 -2.79 -22.26
N LEU A 62 -15.32 -1.49 -22.43
CA LEU A 62 -14.99 -0.76 -23.67
C LEU A 62 -13.49 -0.84 -24.00
N ASN A 63 -12.62 -1.11 -23.01
CA ASN A 63 -11.19 -1.34 -23.26
C ASN A 63 -10.91 -2.54 -24.17
N PHE A 64 -11.83 -3.52 -24.28
CA PHE A 64 -11.66 -4.69 -25.15
C PHE A 64 -12.09 -4.46 -26.59
N LEU A 65 -12.80 -3.36 -26.88
CA LEU A 65 -13.30 -3.08 -28.22
C LEU A 65 -12.18 -2.56 -29.13
N PRO A 66 -11.77 -3.33 -30.16
CA PRO A 66 -10.70 -2.89 -31.07
C PRO A 66 -11.14 -1.70 -31.95
N SER A 67 -12.45 -1.54 -32.14
CA SER A 67 -13.07 -0.53 -33.00
C SER A 67 -12.89 0.91 -32.52
N LEU A 68 -12.67 1.13 -31.22
CA LEU A 68 -12.65 2.48 -30.61
C LEU A 68 -11.34 3.27 -30.83
N LYS A 69 -10.33 2.72 -31.53
CA LYS A 69 -9.03 3.37 -31.83
C LYS A 69 -8.49 4.27 -30.70
N MET A 70 -8.56 3.81 -29.45
CA MET A 70 -8.18 4.61 -28.28
C MET A 70 -6.67 4.57 -28.04
N SER A 71 -6.09 5.73 -27.71
CA SER A 71 -4.70 5.79 -27.24
C SER A 71 -4.54 5.03 -25.91
N PRO A 72 -3.35 4.50 -25.60
CA PRO A 72 -3.12 3.78 -24.35
C PRO A 72 -3.40 4.63 -23.10
N CYS A 73 -3.09 5.94 -23.12
CA CYS A 73 -3.45 6.86 -22.04
C CYS A 73 -4.96 7.01 -21.88
N THR A 74 -5.71 7.06 -22.98
CA THR A 74 -7.18 7.16 -22.95
C THR A 74 -7.80 5.90 -22.35
N ARG A 75 -7.26 4.72 -22.68
CA ARG A 75 -7.69 3.43 -22.12
C ARG A 75 -7.51 3.36 -20.60
N ILE A 76 -6.32 3.76 -20.12
CA ILE A 76 -6.02 3.82 -18.68
C ILE A 76 -6.94 4.82 -17.97
N ASN A 77 -7.15 6.00 -18.57
CA ASN A 77 -8.05 7.01 -18.02
C ASN A 77 -9.49 6.51 -17.92
N LEU A 78 -9.98 5.84 -18.97
CA LEU A 78 -11.32 5.29 -19.00
C LEU A 78 -11.51 4.25 -17.88
N LEU A 79 -10.51 3.36 -17.72
CA LEU A 79 -10.54 2.28 -16.73
C LEU A 79 -10.52 2.80 -15.29
N LEU A 80 -9.67 3.81 -15.01
CA LEU A 80 -9.65 4.50 -13.72
C LEU A 80 -10.94 5.28 -13.47
N LEU A 81 -11.43 6.06 -14.45
CA LEU A 81 -12.65 6.84 -14.28
C LEU A 81 -13.87 5.95 -14.06
N SER A 82 -13.96 4.81 -14.77
CA SER A 82 -15.07 3.87 -14.60
C SER A 82 -15.11 3.26 -13.20
N THR A 83 -13.97 3.10 -12.54
CA THR A 83 -13.91 2.56 -11.16
C THR A 83 -14.10 3.67 -10.12
N GLU A 84 -13.44 4.81 -10.29
CA GLU A 84 -13.53 5.95 -9.36
C GLU A 84 -14.95 6.55 -9.31
N ILE A 85 -15.65 6.67 -10.45
CA ILE A 85 -17.02 7.20 -10.51
C ILE A 85 -18.02 6.25 -9.86
N VAL A 86 -17.87 4.93 -10.06
CA VAL A 86 -18.71 3.92 -9.41
C VAL A 86 -18.65 4.09 -7.90
N ILE A 87 -17.44 4.20 -7.36
CA ILE A 87 -17.23 4.35 -5.91
C ILE A 87 -17.86 5.65 -5.38
N LEU A 88 -17.74 6.77 -6.10
CA LEU A 88 -18.41 8.02 -5.72
C LEU A 88 -19.94 7.93 -5.79
N LEU A 89 -20.48 7.21 -6.76
CA LEU A 89 -21.93 7.06 -6.90
C LEU A 89 -22.50 6.10 -5.84
N GLU A 90 -21.74 5.09 -5.40
CA GLU A 90 -22.13 4.22 -4.28
C GLU A 90 -22.36 5.01 -2.98
N MET A 91 -21.57 6.07 -2.75
CA MET A 91 -21.71 6.97 -1.59
C MET A 91 -23.06 7.66 -1.50
N LEU A 92 -23.80 7.79 -2.60
CA LEU A 92 -25.12 8.43 -2.60
C LEU A 92 -26.20 7.53 -2.01
N PHE A 93 -25.95 6.22 -1.92
CA PHE A 93 -26.94 5.22 -1.51
C PHE A 93 -26.62 4.56 -0.17
N LEU A 94 -25.34 4.36 0.13
CA LEU A 94 -24.87 3.63 1.31
C LEU A 94 -24.09 4.56 2.25
N LYS A 95 -24.35 4.48 3.56
CA LYS A 95 -23.64 5.22 4.62
C LYS A 95 -22.66 4.30 5.36
N GLY A 96 -21.48 4.83 5.68
CA GLY A 96 -20.51 4.19 6.58
C GLY A 96 -19.49 3.32 5.87
N LEU A 97 -19.47 3.35 4.53
CA LEU A 97 -18.48 2.66 3.70
C LEU A 97 -17.34 3.57 3.25
N GLY A 98 -17.30 4.84 3.67
CA GLY A 98 -16.41 5.82 3.06
C GLY A 98 -14.94 5.52 3.20
N TRP A 99 -14.49 5.06 4.38
CA TRP A 99 -13.10 4.64 4.61
C TRP A 99 -12.69 3.51 3.70
N ILE A 100 -13.54 2.50 3.64
CA ILE A 100 -13.33 1.28 2.89
C ILE A 100 -13.24 1.63 1.39
N LEU A 101 -14.20 2.39 0.89
CA LEU A 101 -14.27 2.81 -0.51
C LEU A 101 -13.14 3.77 -0.91
N ALA A 102 -12.76 4.70 -0.04
CA ALA A 102 -11.62 5.61 -0.25
C ALA A 102 -10.31 4.81 -0.36
N LEU A 103 -10.14 3.80 0.49
CA LEU A 103 -9.00 2.91 0.46
C LEU A 103 -8.99 2.05 -0.81
N THR A 104 -10.16 1.57 -1.24
CA THR A 104 -10.32 0.85 -2.52
C THR A 104 -9.91 1.73 -3.71
N ILE A 105 -10.24 3.03 -3.73
CA ILE A 105 -9.76 3.95 -4.78
C ILE A 105 -8.23 4.01 -4.79
N VAL A 106 -7.60 4.22 -3.63
CA VAL A 106 -6.14 4.29 -3.55
C VAL A 106 -5.51 2.99 -4.05
N LEU A 107 -6.05 1.84 -3.64
CA LEU A 107 -5.56 0.53 -4.04
C LEU A 107 -5.72 0.30 -5.55
N VAL A 108 -6.93 0.44 -6.08
CA VAL A 108 -7.25 0.20 -7.50
C VAL A 108 -6.45 1.16 -8.39
N SER A 109 -6.41 2.45 -8.04
CA SER A 109 -5.66 3.43 -8.82
C SER A 109 -4.15 3.19 -8.79
N THR A 110 -3.60 2.77 -7.64
CA THR A 110 -2.20 2.35 -7.53
C THR A 110 -1.92 1.13 -8.40
N ILE A 111 -2.77 0.11 -8.37
CA ILE A 111 -2.60 -1.13 -9.16
C ILE A 111 -2.63 -0.84 -10.65
N ILE A 112 -3.64 -0.10 -11.11
CA ILE A 112 -3.76 0.24 -12.54
C ILE A 112 -2.52 1.01 -12.98
N PHE A 113 -2.04 1.95 -12.17
CA PHE A 113 -0.82 2.70 -12.47
C PHE A 113 0.40 1.78 -12.59
N VAL A 114 0.57 0.83 -11.66
CA VAL A 114 1.69 -0.13 -11.70
C VAL A 114 1.62 -1.03 -12.91
N MET A 115 0.45 -1.61 -13.19
CA MET A 115 0.29 -2.55 -14.29
C MET A 115 0.49 -1.86 -15.63
N THR A 116 -0.01 -0.64 -15.77
CA THR A 116 -0.16 0.00 -17.06
C THR A 116 0.84 1.10 -17.37
N MET A 117 1.50 1.74 -16.40
CA MET A 117 2.38 2.88 -16.68
C MET A 117 3.86 2.58 -16.48
N GLN A 118 4.66 2.84 -17.52
CA GLN A 118 6.13 2.82 -17.45
C GLN A 118 6.74 4.10 -16.88
N LYS A 119 6.04 5.24 -17.03
CA LYS A 119 6.47 6.54 -16.51
C LYS A 119 5.39 7.12 -15.61
N PRO A 120 5.78 7.66 -14.44
CA PRO A 120 4.83 8.16 -13.49
C PRO A 120 4.13 9.43 -13.98
N ASN A 121 2.80 9.42 -14.04
CA ASN A 121 1.99 10.59 -14.35
C ASN A 121 1.38 11.18 -13.08
N TRP A 122 1.99 12.25 -12.57
CA TRP A 122 1.58 12.87 -11.31
C TRP A 122 0.13 13.41 -11.32
N LYS A 123 -0.40 13.80 -12.49
CA LYS A 123 -1.78 14.29 -12.61
C LYS A 123 -2.82 13.20 -12.30
N LEU A 124 -2.51 11.95 -12.67
CA LEU A 124 -3.38 10.79 -12.38
C LEU A 124 -3.36 10.46 -10.89
N ILE A 125 -2.19 10.53 -10.27
CA ILE A 125 -2.06 10.36 -8.82
C ILE A 125 -2.85 11.46 -8.10
N LEU A 126 -2.66 12.72 -8.47
CA LEU A 126 -3.40 13.85 -7.87
C LEU A 126 -4.92 13.67 -8.03
N ARG A 127 -5.38 13.13 -9.16
CA ARG A 127 -6.79 12.83 -9.36
C ARG A 127 -7.28 11.75 -8.39
N SER A 128 -6.61 10.61 -8.30
CA SER A 128 -7.03 9.54 -7.37
C SER A 128 -7.01 10.03 -5.92
N MET A 129 -6.08 10.92 -5.56
CA MET A 129 -6.06 11.61 -4.26
C MET A 129 -7.32 12.46 -4.05
N LEU A 130 -7.68 13.27 -5.05
CA LEU A 130 -8.85 14.14 -4.98
C LEU A 130 -10.14 13.32 -4.95
N MET A 131 -10.20 12.20 -5.67
CA MET A 131 -11.31 11.26 -5.61
C MET A 131 -11.40 10.59 -4.24
N THR A 132 -10.27 10.20 -3.63
CA THR A 132 -10.23 9.65 -2.26
C THR A 132 -10.76 10.67 -1.24
N LEU A 133 -10.30 11.92 -1.33
CA LEU A 133 -10.78 12.99 -0.46
C LEU A 133 -12.29 13.26 -0.67
N LEU A 134 -12.73 13.32 -1.92
CA LEU A 134 -14.14 13.51 -2.27
C LEU A 134 -15.02 12.36 -1.76
N THR A 135 -14.50 11.13 -1.81
CA THR A 135 -15.12 9.92 -1.28
C THR A 135 -15.34 10.08 0.22
N LEU A 136 -14.32 10.45 0.99
CA LEU A 136 -14.45 10.72 2.43
C LEU A 136 -15.42 11.88 2.74
N LEU A 137 -15.37 12.96 1.96
CA LEU A 137 -16.27 14.10 2.12
C LEU A 137 -17.72 13.74 1.83
N LEU A 138 -18.00 12.93 0.80
CA LEU A 138 -19.34 12.47 0.48
C LEU A 138 -19.88 11.51 1.53
N ASP A 139 -19.04 10.72 2.19
CA ASP A 139 -19.51 9.88 3.30
C ASP A 139 -19.97 10.75 4.49
N PHE A 140 -19.26 11.85 4.76
CA PHE A 140 -19.56 12.78 5.85
C PHE A 140 -20.77 13.69 5.55
N PHE A 141 -20.78 14.35 4.39
CA PHE A 141 -21.80 15.35 4.01
C PHE A 141 -22.92 14.77 3.15
N GLY A 142 -22.91 13.46 2.89
CA GLY A 142 -23.89 12.82 2.04
C GLY A 142 -25.30 12.84 2.64
N PRO A 143 -26.33 12.67 1.80
CA PRO A 143 -27.72 12.88 2.18
C PRO A 143 -28.23 11.89 3.25
N ALA A 144 -29.24 12.31 4.01
CA ALA A 144 -29.77 11.56 5.16
C ALA A 144 -30.54 10.27 4.81
N TYR A 145 -30.96 10.09 3.55
CA TYR A 145 -31.72 8.91 3.11
C TYR A 145 -30.86 7.65 2.86
N ARG A 146 -29.54 7.75 3.03
CA ARG A 146 -28.59 6.67 2.78
C ARG A 146 -28.80 5.52 3.77
N LEU A 147 -28.69 4.30 3.27
CA LEU A 147 -28.84 3.10 4.11
C LEU A 147 -27.56 2.89 4.94
N PRO A 148 -27.63 2.90 6.28
CA PRO A 148 -26.46 2.61 7.13
C PRO A 148 -26.10 1.13 7.06
N VAL A 149 -24.87 0.84 6.61
CA VAL A 149 -24.41 -0.54 6.34
C VAL A 149 -23.88 -1.25 7.59
N GLN A 150 -23.56 -0.51 8.66
CA GLN A 150 -22.89 -1.01 9.88
C GLN A 150 -23.69 -2.05 10.70
N GLY A 151 -24.99 -2.23 10.40
CA GLY A 151 -25.85 -3.23 11.03
C GLY A 151 -25.96 -4.57 10.27
N LEU A 152 -25.39 -4.68 9.06
CA LEU A 152 -25.47 -5.89 8.26
C LEU A 152 -24.30 -6.82 8.57
N PHE A 153 -24.56 -7.86 9.39
CA PHE A 153 -23.55 -8.79 9.94
C PHE A 153 -22.60 -9.41 8.90
N LEU A 154 -23.08 -9.61 7.66
CA LEU A 154 -22.29 -10.24 6.58
C LEU A 154 -21.32 -9.26 5.88
N TRP A 155 -21.51 -7.95 6.03
CA TRP A 155 -20.87 -6.96 5.14
C TRP A 155 -19.41 -6.70 5.47
N GLU A 156 -19.06 -6.70 6.76
CA GLU A 156 -17.67 -6.58 7.21
C GLU A 156 -16.83 -7.77 6.72
N TYR A 157 -17.40 -8.98 6.68
CA TYR A 157 -16.71 -10.18 6.21
C TYR A 157 -16.57 -10.23 4.70
N VAL A 158 -17.64 -9.94 3.94
CA VAL A 158 -17.59 -9.97 2.47
C VAL A 158 -16.57 -8.96 1.93
N TYR A 159 -16.54 -7.74 2.48
CA TYR A 159 -15.60 -6.74 2.02
C TYR A 159 -14.16 -7.05 2.45
N THR A 160 -13.95 -7.54 3.67
CA THR A 160 -12.62 -7.97 4.13
C THR A 160 -12.11 -9.14 3.30
N ILE A 161 -12.96 -10.13 3.01
CA ILE A 161 -12.62 -11.28 2.16
C ILE A 161 -12.31 -10.80 0.73
N LEU A 162 -13.10 -9.90 0.15
CA LEU A 162 -12.83 -9.36 -1.17
C LEU A 162 -11.51 -8.58 -1.20
N VAL A 163 -11.25 -7.70 -0.23
CA VAL A 163 -9.99 -6.94 -0.13
C VAL A 163 -8.79 -7.88 0.09
N VAL A 164 -8.94 -8.93 0.89
CA VAL A 164 -7.87 -9.91 1.13
C VAL A 164 -7.66 -10.80 -0.08
N VAL A 165 -8.71 -11.32 -0.72
CA VAL A 165 -8.60 -12.17 -1.91
C VAL A 165 -8.02 -11.39 -3.09
N PHE A 166 -8.50 -10.16 -3.32
CA PHE A 166 -7.88 -9.28 -4.30
C PHE A 166 -6.46 -8.93 -3.88
N GLY A 167 -6.23 -8.52 -2.63
CA GLY A 167 -4.91 -8.20 -2.11
C GLY A 167 -3.90 -9.33 -2.29
N VAL A 168 -4.27 -10.57 -2.02
CA VAL A 168 -3.45 -11.78 -2.19
C VAL A 168 -3.27 -12.12 -3.67
N ALA A 169 -4.33 -12.10 -4.48
CA ALA A 169 -4.23 -12.31 -5.92
C ALA A 169 -3.32 -11.25 -6.59
N ILE A 170 -3.35 -10.03 -6.06
CA ILE A 170 -2.51 -8.92 -6.47
C ILE A 170 -1.08 -9.14 -5.99
N ILE A 171 -0.81 -9.46 -4.71
CA ILE A 171 0.54 -9.79 -4.20
C ILE A 171 1.18 -10.91 -5.01
N TYR A 172 0.41 -11.96 -5.33
CA TYR A 172 0.87 -13.10 -6.13
C TYR A 172 1.27 -12.67 -7.55
N ASN A 173 0.48 -11.80 -8.20
CA ASN A 173 0.84 -11.21 -9.49
C ASN A 173 1.96 -10.14 -9.39
N PHE A 174 2.07 -9.47 -8.25
CA PHE A 174 2.97 -8.35 -7.95
C PHE A 174 4.40 -8.80 -7.68
N GLY A 175 4.59 -9.91 -6.96
CA GLY A 175 5.92 -10.50 -6.72
C GLY A 175 6.64 -10.90 -8.02
N TRP A 176 5.88 -11.27 -9.05
CA TRP A 176 6.42 -11.58 -10.38
C TRP A 176 6.80 -10.33 -11.18
N ASN A 177 5.97 -9.28 -11.13
CA ASN A 177 6.17 -8.06 -11.95
C ASN A 177 7.09 -6.99 -11.33
N LEU A 178 7.34 -7.02 -10.01
CA LEU A 178 8.22 -6.07 -9.32
C LEU A 178 9.68 -6.08 -9.82
N LYS A 179 10.16 -7.21 -10.36
CA LYS A 179 11.52 -7.32 -10.89
C LYS A 179 11.78 -6.41 -12.10
N ASN A 180 10.74 -6.08 -12.86
CA ASN A 180 10.86 -5.32 -14.11
C ASN A 180 10.36 -3.87 -14.00
N GLN A 181 10.01 -3.42 -12.79
CA GLN A 181 9.45 -2.08 -12.52
C GLN A 181 10.55 -1.10 -12.08
N SER A 182 10.30 0.20 -12.29
CA SER A 182 11.22 1.25 -11.80
C SER A 182 11.31 1.23 -10.26
N LEU A 183 12.48 1.54 -9.70
CA LEU A 183 12.71 1.57 -8.26
C LEU A 183 11.70 2.48 -7.54
N ARG A 184 11.38 3.63 -8.16
CA ARG A 184 10.34 4.56 -7.69
C ARG A 184 9.00 3.86 -7.48
N THR A 185 8.51 3.21 -8.53
CA THR A 185 7.20 2.55 -8.52
C THR A 185 7.18 1.46 -7.46
N ARG A 186 8.26 0.69 -7.35
CA ARG A 186 8.39 -0.38 -6.37
C ARG A 186 8.38 0.13 -4.92
N ILE A 187 9.08 1.23 -4.61
CA ILE A 187 9.06 1.83 -3.28
C ILE A 187 7.67 2.38 -2.96
N ILE A 188 7.12 3.24 -3.82
CA ILE A 188 5.81 3.89 -3.56
C ILE A 188 4.71 2.84 -3.33
N THR A 189 4.71 1.76 -4.11
CA THR A 189 3.69 0.72 -4.03
C THR A 189 3.86 -0.18 -2.82
N THR A 190 5.10 -0.53 -2.45
CA THR A 190 5.37 -1.35 -1.27
C THR A 190 5.02 -0.58 0.01
N PHE A 191 5.41 0.69 0.10
CA PHE A 191 5.06 1.53 1.24
C PHE A 191 3.56 1.87 1.27
N GLY A 192 2.93 2.08 0.11
CA GLY A 192 1.48 2.28 0.01
C GLY A 192 0.68 1.09 0.50
N PHE A 193 1.08 -0.12 0.09
CA PHE A 193 0.46 -1.34 0.55
C PHE A 193 0.66 -1.56 2.06
N ALA A 194 1.88 -1.35 2.57
CA ALA A 194 2.17 -1.48 4.00
C ALA A 194 1.35 -0.48 4.85
N ALA A 195 1.30 0.79 4.43
CA ALA A 195 0.50 1.81 5.10
C ALA A 195 -0.99 1.45 5.07
N MET A 196 -1.49 0.92 3.96
CA MET A 196 -2.87 0.48 3.82
C MET A 196 -3.23 -0.66 4.78
N VAL A 197 -2.38 -1.69 4.91
CA VAL A 197 -2.60 -2.79 5.86
C VAL A 197 -2.62 -2.27 7.29
N ILE A 198 -1.74 -1.33 7.63
CA ILE A 198 -1.72 -0.69 8.95
C ILE A 198 -3.01 0.11 9.18
N ILE A 199 -3.44 0.93 8.22
CA ILE A 199 -4.68 1.71 8.32
C ILE A 199 -5.90 0.79 8.48
N LEU A 200 -5.97 -0.31 7.71
CA LEU A 200 -7.05 -1.31 7.83
C LEU A 200 -7.04 -1.98 9.20
N GLY A 201 -5.86 -2.40 9.68
CA GLY A 201 -5.71 -3.01 11.00
C GLY A 201 -6.11 -2.06 12.12
N VAL A 202 -5.68 -0.80 12.05
CA VAL A 202 -6.04 0.24 13.03
C VAL A 202 -7.53 0.55 12.99
N ALA A 203 -8.12 0.75 11.80
CA ALA A 203 -9.55 1.02 11.67
C ALA A 203 -10.41 -0.15 12.18
N TYR A 204 -10.03 -1.40 11.84
CA TYR A 204 -10.68 -2.59 12.36
C TYR A 204 -10.59 -2.67 13.89
N PHE A 205 -9.40 -2.44 14.45
CA PHE A 205 -9.18 -2.49 15.89
C PHE A 205 -9.93 -1.37 16.63
N LEU A 206 -9.98 -0.16 16.07
CA LEU A 206 -10.73 0.97 16.62
C LEU A 206 -12.23 0.65 16.62
N ASN A 207 -12.78 0.18 15.49
CA ASN A 207 -14.19 -0.22 15.40
C ASN A 207 -14.52 -1.34 16.39
N GLN A 208 -13.67 -2.37 16.49
CA GLN A 208 -13.87 -3.46 17.45
C GLN A 208 -13.81 -2.97 18.91
N SER A 209 -12.86 -2.10 19.23
CA SER A 209 -12.69 -1.54 20.59
C SER A 209 -13.88 -0.65 20.97
N GLU A 210 -14.35 0.14 20.01
CA GLU A 210 -15.50 1.03 20.18
C GLU A 210 -16.79 0.24 20.38
N ARG A 211 -17.08 -0.76 19.54
CA ARG A 211 -18.25 -1.63 19.71
C ARG A 211 -18.27 -2.27 21.11
N LYS A 212 -17.12 -2.75 21.59
CA LYS A 212 -17.00 -3.31 22.95
C LYS A 212 -17.26 -2.27 24.04
N LEU A 213 -16.68 -1.07 23.90
CA LEU A 213 -16.86 0.01 24.87
C LEU A 213 -18.32 0.45 24.94
N LEU A 214 -18.96 0.67 23.79
CA LEU A 214 -20.36 1.08 23.69
C LEU A 214 -21.32 0.01 24.25
N GLN A 215 -21.05 -1.27 24.00
CA GLN A 215 -21.81 -2.35 24.61
C GLN A 215 -21.66 -2.36 26.14
N THR A 216 -20.44 -2.14 26.64
CA THR A 216 -20.17 -2.11 28.08
C THR A 216 -20.90 -0.93 28.74
N GLU A 217 -20.89 0.24 28.11
CA GLU A 217 -21.57 1.43 28.62
C GLU A 217 -23.09 1.28 28.55
N ALA A 218 -23.62 0.77 27.44
CA ALA A 218 -25.04 0.44 27.29
C ALA A 218 -25.52 -0.55 28.36
N ASN A 219 -24.72 -1.59 28.64
CA ASN A 219 -25.01 -2.57 29.69
C ASN A 219 -25.02 -1.93 31.08
N ALA A 220 -24.05 -1.06 31.37
CA ALA A 220 -23.99 -0.35 32.65
C ALA A 220 -25.19 0.59 32.84
N GLN A 221 -25.59 1.32 31.79
CA GLN A 221 -26.77 2.18 31.81
C GLN A 221 -28.06 1.37 32.00
N LEU A 222 -28.22 0.27 31.26
CA LEU A 222 -29.39 -0.60 31.39
C LEU A 222 -29.48 -1.23 32.79
N LYS A 223 -28.34 -1.62 33.38
CA LYS A 223 -28.25 -2.10 34.77
C LYS A 223 -28.64 -1.03 35.78
N GLN A 224 -28.16 0.18 35.62
CA GLN A 224 -28.54 1.30 36.48
C GLN A 224 -30.04 1.59 36.35
N GLN A 225 -30.59 1.53 35.14
CA GLN A 225 -32.02 1.73 34.91
C GLN A 225 -32.85 0.60 35.54
N ALA A 226 -32.45 -0.66 35.39
CA ALA A 226 -33.14 -1.81 35.99
C ALA A 226 -33.15 -1.69 37.51
N THR A 227 -32.00 -1.38 38.10
CA THR A 227 -31.84 -1.18 39.56
C THR A 227 -32.71 -0.02 40.06
N THR A 228 -32.70 1.12 39.38
CA THR A 228 -33.51 2.29 39.76
C THR A 228 -35.00 1.99 39.63
N THR A 229 -35.40 1.22 38.61
CA THR A 229 -36.79 0.80 38.42
C THR A 229 -37.21 -0.17 39.52
N ALA A 230 -36.35 -1.11 39.92
CA ALA A 230 -36.61 -2.06 41.00
C ALA A 230 -36.79 -1.34 42.34
N LEU A 231 -35.91 -0.39 42.63
CA LEU A 231 -35.98 0.45 43.82
C LEU A 231 -37.24 1.32 43.84
N PHE A 232 -37.68 1.83 42.68
CA PHE A 232 -38.93 2.57 42.55
C PHE A 232 -40.16 1.69 42.83
N ILE A 233 -40.21 0.46 42.29
CA ILE A 233 -41.31 -0.48 42.57
C ILE A 233 -41.32 -0.85 44.05
N ASP A 234 -40.16 -1.13 44.64
CA ASP A 234 -40.05 -1.43 46.07
C ASP A 234 -40.59 -0.29 46.94
N MET A 235 -40.12 0.94 46.71
CA MET A 235 -40.61 2.13 47.41
C MET A 235 -42.11 2.34 47.23
N PHE A 236 -42.64 2.10 46.02
CA PHE A 236 -44.07 2.21 45.74
C PHE A 236 -44.88 1.18 46.52
N LEU A 237 -44.46 -0.08 46.54
CA LEU A 237 -45.13 -1.14 47.30
C LEU A 237 -45.08 -0.86 48.79
N GLN A 238 -43.95 -0.37 49.30
CA GLN A 238 -43.80 0.02 50.70
C GLN A 238 -44.73 1.18 51.07
N GLU A 239 -44.82 2.21 50.22
CA GLU A 239 -45.74 3.34 50.41
C GLU A 239 -47.20 2.85 50.46
N GLU A 240 -47.59 1.93 49.58
CA GLU A 240 -48.93 1.36 49.55
C GLU A 240 -49.23 0.46 50.76
N LEU A 241 -48.25 -0.34 51.21
CA LEU A 241 -48.37 -1.13 52.44
C LEU A 241 -48.49 -0.23 53.67
N GLU A 242 -47.74 0.87 53.75
CA GLU A 242 -47.81 1.80 54.86
C GLU A 242 -49.16 2.55 54.90
N LYS A 243 -49.67 2.99 53.74
CA LYS A 243 -51.04 3.52 53.62
C LYS A 243 -52.07 2.52 54.11
N LEU A 244 -51.97 1.26 53.67
CA LEU A 244 -52.88 0.21 54.09
C LEU A 244 -52.78 -0.07 55.60
N ALA A 245 -51.59 -0.05 56.18
CA ALA A 245 -51.38 -0.20 57.62
C ALA A 245 -52.03 0.95 58.41
N GLN A 246 -51.89 2.19 57.95
CA GLN A 246 -52.57 3.35 58.56
C GLN A 246 -54.09 3.22 58.50
N ILE A 247 -54.63 2.75 57.37
CA ILE A 247 -56.06 2.43 57.21
C ILE A 247 -56.48 1.33 58.21
N GLY A 248 -55.68 0.28 58.36
CA GLY A 248 -55.90 -0.81 59.31
C GLY A 248 -55.95 -0.31 60.76
N GLU A 249 -55.01 0.54 61.17
CA GLU A 249 -54.99 1.14 62.51
C GLU A 249 -56.24 2.00 62.77
N GLN A 250 -56.72 2.77 61.79
CA GLN A 250 -57.95 3.55 61.92
C GLN A 250 -59.20 2.66 62.03
N THR A 251 -59.21 1.54 61.32
CA THR A 251 -60.35 0.62 61.27
C THR A 251 -60.47 -0.20 62.57
N ALA A 252 -59.35 -0.56 63.19
CA ALA A 252 -59.26 -1.31 64.46
C ALA A 252 -59.96 -0.62 65.65
N VAL A 253 -60.07 0.71 65.61
CA VAL A 253 -60.63 1.54 66.69
C VAL A 253 -62.18 1.55 66.66
N SER A 254 -62.82 1.00 65.62
CA SER A 254 -64.28 1.03 65.45
C SER A 254 -64.97 -0.27 65.88
N ALA A 255 -65.91 -0.17 66.84
CA ALA A 255 -66.35 -1.27 67.70
C ALA A 255 -67.63 -2.04 67.28
N SER A 256 -68.06 -2.02 66.00
CA SER A 256 -69.24 -2.80 65.56
C SER A 256 -69.14 -3.29 64.12
N HIS A 257 -69.48 -4.57 63.87
CA HIS A 257 -69.45 -5.23 62.54
C HIS A 257 -70.18 -4.44 61.45
N THR A 258 -71.34 -3.83 61.74
CA THR A 258 -72.12 -3.06 60.76
C THR A 258 -71.49 -1.70 60.42
N GLN A 259 -70.67 -1.16 61.33
CA GLN A 259 -69.90 0.07 61.09
C GLN A 259 -68.61 -0.21 60.33
N LEU A 260 -68.05 -1.41 60.45
CA LEU A 260 -66.82 -1.83 59.77
C LEU A 260 -67.00 -1.92 58.25
N ASP A 261 -68.08 -2.53 57.75
CA ASP A 261 -68.36 -2.58 56.31
C ASP A 261 -68.55 -1.16 55.72
N THR A 262 -69.34 -0.31 56.39
CA THR A 262 -69.57 1.08 55.93
C THR A 262 -68.29 1.92 55.93
N ASN A 263 -67.39 1.68 56.89
CA ASN A 263 -66.09 2.34 56.96
C ASN A 263 -65.18 1.87 55.82
N LEU A 264 -65.10 0.56 55.55
CA LEU A 264 -64.31 0.02 54.44
C LEU A 264 -64.82 0.51 53.08
N ASP A 265 -66.13 0.61 52.88
CA ASP A 265 -66.73 1.20 51.66
C ASP A 265 -66.33 2.68 51.48
N THR A 266 -66.30 3.44 52.57
CA THR A 266 -65.89 4.86 52.55
C THR A 266 -64.39 4.99 52.24
N ILE A 267 -63.56 4.11 52.81
CA ILE A 267 -62.11 4.07 52.59
C ILE A 267 -61.79 3.68 51.14
N ASN A 268 -62.48 2.69 50.59
CA ASN A 268 -62.35 2.29 49.18
C ASN A 268 -62.77 3.45 48.25
N ALA A 269 -63.91 4.09 48.51
CA ALA A 269 -64.37 5.24 47.71
C ALA A 269 -63.39 6.43 47.68
N LEU A 270 -62.58 6.60 48.73
CA LEU A 270 -61.53 7.63 48.79
C LEU A 270 -60.22 7.20 48.10
N ASN A 271 -60.02 5.90 47.86
CA ASN A 271 -58.80 5.32 47.31
C ASN A 271 -59.14 4.32 46.21
N PRO A 272 -59.53 4.79 45.01
CA PRO A 272 -60.05 3.93 43.93
C PRO A 272 -59.04 2.93 43.36
N ALA A 273 -57.76 2.99 43.78
CA ALA A 273 -56.77 1.99 43.43
C ALA A 273 -56.98 0.66 44.18
N TYR A 274 -57.61 0.68 45.36
CA TYR A 274 -58.03 -0.53 46.07
C TYR A 274 -59.39 -0.96 45.53
N SER A 275 -59.42 -1.99 44.68
CA SER A 275 -60.68 -2.48 44.11
C SER A 275 -61.56 -3.12 45.18
N ASN A 276 -60.95 -3.85 46.13
CA ASN A 276 -61.64 -4.52 47.23
C ASN A 276 -60.80 -4.46 48.51
N LEU A 277 -61.46 -4.39 49.67
CA LEU A 277 -60.83 -4.48 50.99
C LEU A 277 -61.48 -5.60 51.79
N TRP A 278 -60.67 -6.34 52.55
CA TRP A 278 -61.08 -7.42 53.44
C TRP A 278 -60.44 -7.24 54.80
N LEU A 279 -61.25 -7.17 55.85
CA LEU A 279 -60.77 -7.32 57.22
C LEU A 279 -60.96 -8.78 57.63
N ILE A 280 -59.88 -9.42 58.06
CA ILE A 280 -59.81 -10.85 58.30
C ILE A 280 -59.40 -11.08 59.76
N ASP A 281 -60.04 -12.02 60.44
CA ASP A 281 -59.67 -12.41 61.81
C ASP A 281 -58.38 -13.25 61.83
N THR A 282 -57.81 -13.43 63.01
CA THR A 282 -56.68 -14.32 63.29
C THR A 282 -56.90 -15.78 62.86
N ASP A 283 -58.16 -16.24 62.77
CA ASP A 283 -58.54 -17.56 62.23
C ASP A 283 -58.73 -17.57 60.69
N ASN A 284 -58.32 -16.51 60.00
CA ASN A 284 -58.48 -16.29 58.55
C ASN A 284 -59.94 -16.24 58.07
N THR A 285 -60.88 -15.86 58.96
CA THR A 285 -62.29 -15.64 58.64
C THR A 285 -62.54 -14.18 58.28
N ILE A 286 -63.27 -13.90 57.19
CA ILE A 286 -63.58 -12.53 56.76
C ILE A 286 -64.59 -11.92 57.75
N ILE A 287 -64.19 -10.81 58.39
CA ILE A 287 -64.96 -10.03 59.36
C ILE A 287 -65.79 -8.95 58.67
N ALA A 288 -65.21 -8.28 57.66
CA ALA A 288 -65.82 -7.18 56.92
C ALA A 288 -65.22 -7.10 55.51
N GLN A 289 -66.01 -6.67 54.51
CA GLN A 289 -65.56 -6.58 53.12
C GLN A 289 -66.34 -5.56 52.29
N THR A 290 -65.69 -4.95 51.30
CA THR A 290 -66.35 -3.98 50.38
C THR A 290 -67.15 -4.66 49.25
N THR A 291 -66.75 -5.85 48.79
CA THR A 291 -67.43 -6.59 47.71
C THR A 291 -67.50 -8.08 48.02
N VAL A 292 -68.59 -8.74 47.60
CA VAL A 292 -68.95 -10.13 47.95
C VAL A 292 -68.19 -11.21 47.13
N GLN A 293 -67.08 -10.89 46.46
CA GLN A 293 -66.32 -11.94 45.78
C GLN A 293 -65.57 -12.80 46.81
N PRO A 294 -65.83 -14.12 46.87
CA PRO A 294 -65.20 -14.98 47.87
C PRO A 294 -63.72 -15.20 47.53
N VAL A 295 -62.84 -14.72 48.39
CA VAL A 295 -61.40 -15.01 48.29
C VAL A 295 -61.09 -16.28 49.07
N THR A 296 -60.44 -17.24 48.42
CA THR A 296 -60.00 -18.52 49.03
C THR A 296 -58.54 -18.48 49.50
N ALA A 297 -57.91 -17.31 49.47
CA ALA A 297 -56.51 -17.14 49.87
C ALA A 297 -56.36 -17.13 51.41
N VAL A 298 -55.27 -17.71 51.89
CA VAL A 298 -54.83 -17.59 53.28
C VAL A 298 -53.89 -16.39 53.37
N PHE A 299 -54.24 -15.44 54.23
CA PHE A 299 -53.48 -14.21 54.38
C PHE A 299 -52.53 -14.30 55.58
N PRO A 300 -51.28 -13.82 55.45
CA PRO A 300 -50.39 -13.70 56.59
C PRO A 300 -51.01 -12.79 57.66
N THR A 301 -50.99 -13.24 58.91
CA THR A 301 -51.54 -12.49 60.05
C THR A 301 -50.49 -11.77 60.87
N ASP A 302 -49.21 -12.10 60.71
CA ASP A 302 -48.12 -11.65 61.55
C ASP A 302 -47.18 -10.64 60.88
N ARG A 303 -47.31 -10.45 59.56
CA ARG A 303 -46.44 -9.59 58.76
C ARG A 303 -47.15 -8.99 57.55
N PRO A 304 -46.69 -7.83 57.06
CA PRO A 304 -47.11 -7.36 55.75
C PRO A 304 -46.74 -8.37 54.65
N SER A 305 -47.53 -8.42 53.58
CA SER A 305 -47.21 -9.27 52.44
C SER A 305 -47.72 -8.69 51.15
N VAL A 306 -46.99 -8.96 50.08
CA VAL A 306 -47.41 -8.69 48.70
C VAL A 306 -47.59 -10.04 48.01
N GLY A 307 -48.81 -10.34 47.56
CA GLY A 307 -49.12 -11.54 46.79
C GLY A 307 -48.75 -11.39 45.31
N ASP A 308 -48.60 -12.51 44.61
CA ASP A 308 -48.31 -12.52 43.18
C ASP A 308 -49.39 -11.79 42.37
N PRO A 309 -49.04 -11.13 41.25
CA PRO A 309 -50.01 -10.42 40.45
C PRO A 309 -50.97 -11.37 39.73
N ILE A 310 -52.25 -11.01 39.72
CA ILE A 310 -53.37 -11.75 39.15
C ILE A 310 -54.00 -10.90 38.05
N TYR A 311 -54.34 -11.51 36.92
CA TYR A 311 -55.01 -10.80 35.82
C TYR A 311 -56.53 -10.95 35.94
N ILE A 312 -57.22 -9.83 36.20
CA ILE A 312 -58.67 -9.77 36.43
C ILE A 312 -59.25 -8.69 35.50
N ASP A 313 -60.26 -9.04 34.70
CA ASP A 313 -61.03 -8.11 33.86
C ASP A 313 -60.22 -7.16 32.94
N GLY A 314 -59.02 -7.58 32.52
CA GLY A 314 -58.18 -6.77 31.62
C GLY A 314 -57.06 -6.00 32.33
N GLU A 315 -57.00 -6.07 33.65
CA GLU A 315 -56.04 -5.34 34.49
C GLU A 315 -55.27 -6.30 35.39
N TYR A 316 -54.06 -5.90 35.80
CA TYR A 316 -53.28 -6.68 36.75
C TYR A 316 -53.50 -6.14 38.15
N HIS A 317 -53.77 -7.04 39.07
CA HIS A 317 -54.08 -6.78 40.45
C HIS A 317 -53.08 -7.50 41.35
N ILE A 318 -52.75 -6.93 42.50
CA ILE A 318 -51.96 -7.60 43.53
C ILE A 318 -52.73 -7.59 44.84
N ILE A 319 -52.54 -8.62 45.65
CA ILE A 319 -53.12 -8.63 46.99
C ILE A 319 -52.08 -8.12 47.97
N LEU A 320 -52.34 -6.96 48.56
CA LEU A 320 -51.59 -6.41 49.66
C LEU A 320 -52.23 -6.86 50.97
N SER A 321 -51.44 -7.25 51.97
CA SER A 321 -51.99 -7.54 53.29
C SER A 321 -51.11 -6.97 54.39
N VAL A 322 -51.74 -6.47 55.46
CA VAL A 322 -51.05 -5.90 56.62
C VAL A 322 -51.71 -6.35 57.92
N PRO A 323 -50.91 -6.67 58.96
CA PRO A 323 -51.45 -7.02 60.26
C PRO A 323 -52.05 -5.79 60.94
N VAL A 324 -53.25 -5.95 61.48
CA VAL A 324 -53.95 -4.96 62.28
C VAL A 324 -53.66 -5.25 63.74
N TRP A 325 -53.15 -4.26 64.46
CA TRP A 325 -52.78 -4.39 65.86
C TRP A 325 -53.83 -3.77 66.77
N ASN A 326 -53.99 -4.32 67.97
CA ASN A 326 -54.77 -3.71 69.05
C ASN A 326 -54.22 -2.30 69.38
N GLU A 327 -55.00 -1.43 70.04
CA GLU A 327 -54.62 -0.06 70.44
C GLU A 327 -53.28 0.02 71.21
N SER A 328 -52.94 -1.04 71.95
CA SER A 328 -51.67 -1.14 72.69
C SER A 328 -50.47 -1.64 71.86
N LYS A 329 -50.68 -2.00 70.59
CA LYS A 329 -49.72 -2.64 69.66
C LYS A 329 -49.05 -3.92 70.23
N THR A 330 -49.72 -4.61 71.14
CA THR A 330 -49.18 -5.81 71.82
C THR A 330 -49.67 -7.14 71.24
N ALA A 331 -50.78 -7.13 70.52
CA ALA A 331 -51.37 -8.31 69.89
C ALA A 331 -52.01 -7.94 68.55
N VAL A 332 -51.89 -8.83 67.57
CA VAL A 332 -52.58 -8.75 66.28
C VAL A 332 -54.05 -9.09 66.50
N THR A 333 -54.95 -8.23 66.03
CA THR A 333 -56.40 -8.43 66.06
C THR A 333 -56.96 -8.99 64.76
N GLY A 334 -56.20 -8.92 63.66
CA GLY A 334 -56.58 -9.44 62.36
C GLY A 334 -55.63 -8.99 61.25
N THR A 335 -55.99 -9.25 60.00
CA THR A 335 -55.28 -8.77 58.80
C THR A 335 -56.21 -7.91 57.97
N LEU A 336 -55.74 -6.75 57.53
CA LEU A 336 -56.39 -5.99 56.48
C LEU A 336 -55.73 -6.37 55.16
N ALA A 337 -56.49 -6.98 54.25
CA ALA A 337 -56.06 -7.30 52.90
C ALA A 337 -56.77 -6.38 51.89
N ALA A 338 -56.07 -6.02 50.83
CA ALA A 338 -56.55 -5.16 49.76
C ALA A 338 -56.21 -5.74 48.39
N ASP A 339 -57.18 -5.71 47.50
CA ASP A 339 -57.00 -5.93 46.07
C ASP A 339 -56.59 -4.61 45.43
N TYR A 340 -55.33 -4.50 45.02
CA TYR A 340 -54.75 -3.27 44.48
C TYR A 340 -54.56 -3.37 42.96
N ASN A 341 -55.13 -2.42 42.23
CA ASN A 341 -54.97 -2.28 40.80
C ASN A 341 -53.58 -1.71 40.45
N LEU A 342 -52.78 -2.42 39.65
CA LEU A 342 -51.43 -2.01 39.26
C LEU A 342 -51.37 -0.98 38.11
N GLN A 343 -52.49 -0.61 37.48
CA GLN A 343 -52.49 0.37 36.39
C GLN A 343 -51.81 1.71 36.74
N PRO A 344 -51.98 2.28 37.95
CA PRO A 344 -51.24 3.48 38.36
C PRO A 344 -49.73 3.27 38.31
N LEU A 345 -49.22 2.12 38.81
CA LEU A 345 -47.80 1.78 38.74
C LEU A 345 -47.32 1.67 37.29
N PHE A 346 -48.09 0.99 36.42
CA PHE A 346 -47.73 0.83 35.01
C PHE A 346 -47.69 2.18 34.28
N SER A 347 -48.63 3.08 34.59
CA SER A 347 -48.66 4.41 34.00
C SER A 347 -47.43 5.26 34.39
N LEU A 348 -46.91 5.08 35.60
CA LEU A 348 -45.70 5.77 36.09
C LEU A 348 -44.44 5.21 35.43
N LEU A 349 -44.35 3.88 35.29
CA LEU A 349 -43.21 3.19 34.67
C LEU A 349 -43.09 3.49 33.17
N ASN A 350 -44.21 3.64 32.47
CA ASN A 350 -44.24 3.80 31.01
C ASN A 350 -43.90 5.23 30.52
N LYS A 351 -43.78 6.22 31.43
CA LYS A 351 -43.79 7.64 31.04
C LYS A 351 -42.50 8.12 30.34
N ASN A 352 -41.38 7.38 30.37
CA ASN A 352 -40.09 7.83 29.81
C ASN A 352 -39.10 6.69 29.47
N GLN A 353 -39.55 5.47 29.21
CA GLN A 353 -38.62 4.34 29.03
C GLN A 353 -38.44 3.90 27.57
N SER A 354 -37.17 3.75 27.18
CA SER A 354 -36.74 3.22 25.87
C SER A 354 -36.60 1.70 25.85
N ALA A 355 -36.58 1.05 27.03
CA ALA A 355 -36.51 -0.39 27.20
C ALA A 355 -37.89 -0.97 27.53
N ALA A 356 -38.16 -2.19 27.07
CA ALA A 356 -39.33 -2.95 27.50
C ALA A 356 -39.09 -3.45 28.93
N ILE A 357 -40.04 -3.20 29.82
CA ILE A 357 -39.99 -3.62 31.21
C ILE A 357 -40.85 -4.87 31.37
N GLN A 358 -40.28 -5.93 31.93
CA GLN A 358 -40.99 -7.13 32.34
C GLN A 358 -40.77 -7.35 33.84
N LEU A 359 -41.84 -7.70 34.55
CA LEU A 359 -41.81 -8.16 35.93
C LEU A 359 -41.79 -9.69 35.91
N LEU A 360 -40.80 -10.29 36.54
CA LEU A 360 -40.71 -11.73 36.75
C LEU A 360 -41.11 -12.03 38.18
N THR A 361 -42.14 -12.85 38.34
CA THR A 361 -42.63 -13.33 39.63
C THR A 361 -42.51 -14.85 39.69
N PRO A 362 -42.59 -15.48 40.87
CA PRO A 362 -42.66 -16.93 41.00
C PRO A 362 -43.80 -17.56 40.18
N ALA A 363 -44.89 -16.83 39.97
CA ALA A 363 -46.05 -17.25 39.18
C ALA A 363 -45.86 -17.11 37.65
N GLY A 364 -44.89 -16.31 37.19
CA GLY A 364 -44.63 -16.11 35.76
C GLY A 364 -44.07 -14.73 35.40
N ALA A 365 -43.94 -14.46 34.10
CA ALA A 365 -43.49 -13.16 33.58
C ALA A 365 -44.68 -12.29 33.15
N ILE A 366 -44.68 -11.03 33.56
CA ILE A 366 -45.70 -10.03 33.25
C ILE A 366 -45.02 -8.87 32.54
N SER A 367 -45.51 -8.50 31.34
CA SER A 367 -45.01 -7.30 30.66
C SER A 367 -45.63 -6.05 31.28
N LEU A 368 -44.76 -5.14 31.74
CA LEU A 368 -45.14 -3.85 32.30
C LEU A 368 -45.09 -2.73 31.24
N SER A 369 -44.73 -3.07 29.99
CA SER A 369 -44.52 -2.12 28.89
C SER A 369 -45.61 -2.19 27.81
N LYS A 370 -45.63 -1.22 26.89
CA LYS A 370 -46.70 -0.99 25.89
C LYS A 370 -47.28 -2.28 25.27
N PRO A 371 -48.61 -2.33 25.03
CA PRO A 371 -49.23 -3.39 24.23
C PRO A 371 -48.55 -3.52 22.86
N GLY A 372 -48.12 -4.74 22.50
CA GLY A 372 -47.49 -5.04 21.20
C GLY A 372 -45.97 -5.24 21.22
N THR A 373 -45.31 -5.10 22.38
CA THR A 373 -43.94 -5.62 22.57
C THR A 373 -43.97 -7.16 22.66
N PRO A 374 -43.04 -7.89 22.03
CA PRO A 374 -43.00 -9.35 22.15
C PRO A 374 -42.83 -9.72 23.61
N ILE A 375 -43.85 -10.33 24.21
CA ILE A 375 -43.75 -10.86 25.57
C ILE A 375 -42.93 -12.13 25.47
N ARG A 376 -41.89 -12.25 26.28
CA ARG A 376 -41.18 -13.51 26.41
C ARG A 376 -42.14 -14.57 26.96
N GLN A 377 -42.51 -15.54 26.12
CA GLN A 377 -43.55 -16.53 26.42
C GLN A 377 -43.08 -17.65 27.37
N SER A 378 -41.78 -17.68 27.72
CA SER A 378 -41.21 -18.71 28.59
C SER A 378 -40.50 -18.07 29.78
N PRO A 379 -40.86 -18.45 31.02
CA PRO A 379 -40.19 -17.95 32.22
C PRO A 379 -38.70 -18.32 32.20
N LEU A 380 -37.87 -17.45 32.77
CA LEU A 380 -36.45 -17.71 32.97
C LEU A 380 -36.27 -18.86 33.96
N SER A 381 -35.36 -19.80 33.65
CA SER A 381 -34.96 -20.83 34.62
C SER A 381 -34.18 -20.23 35.79
N GLU A 382 -34.23 -20.87 36.98
CA GLU A 382 -33.49 -20.42 38.17
C GLU A 382 -31.98 -20.23 37.89
N ASP A 383 -31.38 -21.13 37.09
CA ASP A 383 -29.99 -21.01 36.66
C ASP A 383 -29.75 -19.74 35.83
N GLN A 384 -30.70 -19.36 34.96
CA GLN A 384 -30.59 -18.13 34.18
C GLN A 384 -30.74 -16.88 35.04
N ILE A 385 -31.63 -16.91 36.03
CA ILE A 385 -31.83 -15.81 37.00
C ILE A 385 -30.56 -15.63 37.85
N SER A 386 -30.04 -16.71 38.42
CA SER A 386 -28.81 -16.68 39.22
C SER A 386 -27.61 -16.17 38.42
N ASN A 387 -27.50 -16.56 37.15
CA ASN A 387 -26.42 -16.10 36.28
C ASN A 387 -26.57 -14.62 35.87
N LEU A 388 -27.80 -14.13 35.65
CA LEU A 388 -28.06 -12.71 35.34
C LEU A 388 -27.83 -11.79 36.54
N LEU A 389 -28.10 -12.28 37.77
CA LEU A 389 -27.81 -11.56 39.00
C LEU A 389 -26.31 -11.54 39.33
N ALA A 390 -25.58 -12.62 39.00
CA ALA A 390 -24.15 -12.74 39.26
C ALA A 390 -23.26 -12.06 38.19
N ALA A 391 -23.75 -11.91 36.96
CA ALA A 391 -23.00 -11.34 35.85
C ALA A 391 -23.31 -9.85 35.64
N ASP A 392 -22.29 -9.08 35.24
CA ASP A 392 -22.48 -7.77 34.60
C ASP A 392 -23.06 -7.99 33.18
N ALA A 393 -24.38 -8.25 33.10
CA ALA A 393 -25.22 -8.38 31.90
C ALA A 393 -24.66 -9.28 30.76
N TYR A 394 -25.12 -10.53 30.69
CA TYR A 394 -24.77 -11.48 29.62
C TYR A 394 -25.58 -11.26 28.33
N THR A 395 -24.93 -11.46 27.18
CA THR A 395 -25.50 -11.40 25.82
C THR A 395 -25.74 -12.82 25.25
N GLU A 396 -26.92 -13.04 24.65
CA GLU A 396 -27.37 -14.15 23.75
C GLU A 396 -27.77 -15.53 24.33
N LYS A 397 -29.00 -16.00 24.02
CA LYS A 397 -29.31 -16.72 22.77
C LYS A 397 -30.83 -16.92 22.58
N SER A 398 -31.28 -16.75 21.33
CA SER A 398 -32.66 -16.90 20.89
C SER A 398 -33.26 -18.27 21.22
N ALA A 399 -34.48 -18.23 21.76
CA ALA A 399 -35.44 -19.31 21.60
C ALA A 399 -36.56 -18.78 20.69
N ALA A 400 -36.35 -18.99 19.38
CA ALA A 400 -37.26 -18.74 18.27
C ALA A 400 -37.62 -17.27 17.93
N SER A 401 -37.47 -16.97 16.64
CA SER A 401 -37.83 -15.78 15.84
C SER A 401 -36.99 -14.50 15.98
N ASP A 402 -36.38 -14.14 14.84
CA ASP A 402 -35.86 -12.84 14.39
C ASP A 402 -34.76 -12.11 15.19
N ASP A 403 -33.53 -12.31 14.70
CA ASP A 403 -32.56 -11.30 14.27
C ASP A 403 -32.50 -9.95 15.01
N SER A 404 -32.47 -9.97 16.34
CA SER A 404 -32.10 -8.81 17.14
C SER A 404 -31.32 -9.27 18.38
N SER A 405 -30.05 -8.87 18.46
CA SER A 405 -29.29 -8.97 19.71
C SER A 405 -29.97 -8.04 20.71
N GLN A 406 -30.54 -8.58 21.78
CA GLN A 406 -31.20 -7.79 22.83
C GLN A 406 -30.28 -7.69 24.03
N LEU A 407 -30.12 -6.48 24.56
CA LEU A 407 -29.49 -6.23 25.85
C LEU A 407 -30.53 -6.52 26.93
N LEU A 408 -30.14 -7.36 27.89
CA LEU A 408 -30.97 -7.78 29.01
C LEU A 408 -30.32 -7.29 30.30
N SER A 409 -31.13 -6.70 31.18
CA SER A 409 -30.69 -6.40 32.54
C SER A 409 -31.73 -6.82 33.55
N LEU A 410 -31.26 -7.45 34.63
CA LEU A 410 -32.10 -7.96 35.70
C LEU A 410 -31.76 -7.25 37.01
N ALA A 411 -32.78 -6.78 37.72
CA ALA A 411 -32.64 -6.25 39.07
C ALA A 411 -33.66 -6.91 40.00
N ALA A 412 -33.22 -7.33 41.19
CA ALA A 412 -34.10 -7.85 42.23
C ALA A 412 -34.83 -6.70 42.93
N ILE A 413 -36.09 -6.93 43.29
CA ILE A 413 -36.85 -6.04 44.17
C ILE A 413 -36.61 -6.53 45.60
N ASP A 414 -35.56 -6.01 46.22
CA ASP A 414 -35.18 -6.37 47.58
C ASP A 414 -35.99 -5.55 48.59
N GLY A 415 -37.06 -6.15 49.11
CA GLY A 415 -37.81 -5.54 50.21
C GLY A 415 -36.94 -5.29 51.44
N GLU A 416 -37.22 -4.20 52.17
CA GLU A 416 -36.45 -3.75 53.34
C GLU A 416 -36.34 -4.82 54.47
N THR A 417 -37.21 -5.85 54.46
CA THR A 417 -37.12 -7.03 55.32
C THR A 417 -37.35 -8.33 54.53
N ALA A 418 -36.65 -9.41 54.90
CA ALA A 418 -36.84 -10.74 54.31
C ALA A 418 -38.28 -11.30 54.43
N ALA A 419 -39.13 -10.67 55.25
CA ALA A 419 -40.53 -11.02 55.45
C ALA A 419 -41.46 -10.41 54.39
N ASN A 420 -41.05 -9.31 53.72
CA ASN A 420 -41.82 -8.56 52.73
C ASN A 420 -41.31 -8.75 51.29
N ASN A 421 -40.32 -9.62 51.06
CA ASN A 421 -39.74 -9.79 49.73
C ASN A 421 -40.66 -10.63 48.84
N PRO A 422 -41.26 -10.07 47.77
CA PRO A 422 -42.15 -10.81 46.89
C PRO A 422 -41.41 -11.75 45.92
N ASN A 423 -40.07 -11.84 45.99
CA ASN A 423 -39.21 -12.55 45.03
C ASN A 423 -39.45 -12.10 43.59
N TRP A 424 -39.71 -10.81 43.41
CA TRP A 424 -39.92 -10.22 42.10
C TRP A 424 -38.62 -9.68 41.52
N TYR A 425 -38.47 -9.83 40.21
CA TYR A 425 -37.34 -9.29 39.47
C TYR A 425 -37.82 -8.43 38.31
N ILE A 426 -37.12 -7.35 38.03
CA ILE A 426 -37.35 -6.54 36.84
C ILE A 426 -36.36 -6.93 35.77
N LEU A 427 -36.88 -7.35 34.62
CA LEU A 427 -36.14 -7.56 33.40
C LEU A 427 -36.37 -6.39 32.45
N LEU A 428 -35.30 -5.67 32.11
CA LEU A 428 -35.29 -4.70 31.03
C LEU A 428 -34.75 -5.33 29.76
N GLU A 429 -35.48 -5.18 28.66
CA GLU A 429 -35.08 -5.64 27.34
C GLU A 429 -34.95 -4.43 26.39
N GLN A 430 -33.77 -4.29 25.76
CA GLN A 430 -33.51 -3.24 24.78
C GLN A 430 -32.86 -3.82 23.52
N PRO A 431 -33.33 -3.46 22.31
CA PRO A 431 -32.64 -3.86 21.07
C PRO A 431 -31.22 -3.26 21.01
N ALA A 432 -30.18 -4.10 20.90
CA ALA A 432 -28.79 -3.66 20.90
C ALA A 432 -28.43 -2.84 19.65
N ASP A 433 -29.16 -3.05 18.56
CA ASP A 433 -29.03 -2.27 17.33
C ASP A 433 -29.42 -0.81 17.53
N GLN A 434 -30.42 -0.50 18.36
CA GLN A 434 -30.82 0.90 18.62
C GLN A 434 -29.74 1.67 19.39
N THR A 435 -29.08 1.04 20.37
CA THR A 435 -28.04 1.71 21.18
C THR A 435 -26.75 1.92 20.40
N LEU A 436 -26.40 1.00 19.50
CA LEU A 436 -25.20 1.10 18.68
C LEU A 436 -25.35 2.07 17.49
N ARG A 437 -26.57 2.44 17.11
CA ARG A 437 -26.85 3.26 15.91
C ARG A 437 -26.67 4.77 16.11
N ASN A 438 -26.48 5.27 17.34
CA ASN A 438 -26.63 6.71 17.63
C ASN A 438 -25.34 7.50 17.93
N ASN A 439 -24.14 6.95 17.68
CA ASN A 439 -22.88 7.64 18.00
C ASN A 439 -22.17 8.21 16.76
N SER A 440 -22.84 9.15 16.08
CA SER A 440 -22.29 9.86 14.91
C SER A 440 -21.04 10.71 15.23
N GLU A 441 -20.87 11.17 16.47
CA GLU A 441 -19.71 11.97 16.87
C GLU A 441 -18.41 11.16 16.90
N GLN A 442 -18.50 9.88 17.26
CA GLN A 442 -17.33 9.00 17.33
C GLN A 442 -16.92 8.51 15.93
N GLU A 443 -17.89 8.27 15.03
CA GLU A 443 -17.63 8.01 13.61
C GLU A 443 -16.74 9.12 13.02
N ASN A 444 -17.02 10.40 13.37
CA ASN A 444 -16.26 11.56 12.89
C ASN A 444 -14.79 11.55 13.33
N PHE A 445 -14.48 10.97 14.49
CA PHE A 445 -13.11 10.90 14.98
C PHE A 445 -12.28 9.84 14.24
N ASN A 446 -12.85 8.65 14.02
CA ASN A 446 -12.22 7.61 13.20
C ASN A 446 -11.99 8.11 11.77
N ILE A 447 -12.96 8.87 11.25
CA ILE A 447 -12.87 9.58 9.97
C ILE A 447 -11.67 10.54 9.96
N LEU A 448 -11.55 11.39 10.97
CA LEU A 448 -10.46 12.35 11.09
C LEU A 448 -9.09 11.67 11.13
N ILE A 449 -8.95 10.57 11.88
CA ILE A 449 -7.71 9.78 11.95
C ILE A 449 -7.37 9.18 10.59
N GLY A 450 -8.37 8.65 9.86
CA GLY A 450 -8.16 8.12 8.52
C GLY A 450 -7.72 9.20 7.52
N MET A 451 -8.30 10.41 7.59
CA MET A 451 -7.85 11.56 6.80
C MET A 451 -6.42 11.95 7.16
N ALA A 452 -6.10 12.06 8.45
CA ALA A 452 -4.77 12.42 8.91
C ALA A 452 -3.72 11.38 8.47
N GLY A 453 -4.02 10.08 8.59
CA GLY A 453 -3.15 9.00 8.12
C GLY A 453 -2.93 9.04 6.60
N THR A 454 -3.97 9.36 5.85
CA THR A 454 -3.91 9.54 4.38
C THR A 454 -3.02 10.72 4.01
N VAL A 455 -3.19 11.88 4.66
CA VAL A 455 -2.33 13.06 4.45
C VAL A 455 -0.88 12.76 4.82
N LEU A 456 -0.64 12.11 5.96
CA LEU A 456 0.70 11.74 6.40
C LEU A 456 1.38 10.79 5.40
N PHE A 457 0.65 9.79 4.90
CA PHE A 457 1.14 8.91 3.87
C PHE A 457 1.57 9.68 2.61
N PHE A 458 0.77 10.68 2.19
CA PHE A 458 1.14 11.53 1.05
C PHE A 458 2.42 12.33 1.29
N LEU A 459 2.56 12.92 2.48
CA LEU A 459 3.78 13.64 2.84
C LEU A 459 5.01 12.73 2.79
N ILE A 460 4.89 11.50 3.29
CA ILE A 460 5.96 10.49 3.22
C ILE A 460 6.28 10.13 1.77
N ALA A 461 5.28 9.85 0.93
CA ALA A 461 5.50 9.49 -0.47
C ALA A 461 6.21 10.61 -1.26
N ILE A 462 5.81 11.87 -1.04
CA ILE A 462 6.45 13.05 -1.66
C ILE A 462 7.89 13.18 -1.17
N TYR A 463 8.12 13.02 0.13
CA TYR A 463 9.45 13.06 0.74
C TYR A 463 10.39 12.03 0.11
N PHE A 464 9.99 10.76 0.04
CA PHE A 464 10.80 9.70 -0.58
C PHE A 464 11.04 9.94 -2.08
N SER A 465 10.04 10.47 -2.80
CA SER A 465 10.19 10.80 -4.22
C SER A 465 11.26 11.87 -4.45
N HIS A 466 11.34 12.90 -3.60
CA HIS A 466 12.34 13.96 -3.73
C HIS A 466 13.72 13.57 -3.20
N HIS A 467 13.79 12.87 -2.06
CA HIS A 467 15.07 12.63 -1.37
C HIS A 467 15.80 11.35 -1.75
N ILE A 468 15.13 10.39 -2.41
CA ILE A 468 15.76 9.13 -2.82
C ILE A 468 15.65 8.96 -4.34
N VAL A 469 14.43 8.99 -4.85
CA VAL A 469 14.17 8.60 -6.24
C VAL A 469 14.78 9.59 -7.24
N GLN A 470 14.55 10.89 -7.06
CA GLN A 470 15.05 11.90 -7.98
C GLN A 470 16.60 11.96 -8.01
N PRO A 471 17.31 11.94 -6.87
CA PRO A 471 18.77 11.77 -6.82
C PRO A 471 19.29 10.56 -7.59
N ILE A 472 18.65 9.39 -7.46
CA ILE A 472 19.04 8.17 -8.18
C ILE A 472 18.91 8.36 -9.70
N HIS A 473 17.84 9.02 -10.16
CA HIS A 473 17.70 9.33 -11.58
C HIS A 473 18.78 10.29 -12.08
N GLN A 474 19.09 11.35 -11.33
CA GLN A 474 20.18 12.27 -11.68
C GLN A 474 21.52 11.56 -11.80
N LEU A 475 21.83 10.65 -10.86
CA LEU A 475 23.03 9.81 -10.90
C LEU A 475 23.06 8.90 -12.14
N THR A 476 21.94 8.27 -12.46
CA THR A 476 21.83 7.37 -13.61
C THR A 476 22.01 8.12 -14.93
N ASP A 477 21.37 9.28 -15.07
CA ASP A 477 21.47 10.12 -16.26
C ASP A 477 22.88 10.70 -16.43
N ALA A 478 23.51 11.11 -15.32
CA ALA A 478 24.88 11.60 -15.33
C ALA A 478 25.89 10.51 -15.72
N ALA A 479 25.72 9.29 -15.18
CA ALA A 479 26.54 8.14 -15.55
C ALA A 479 26.41 7.82 -17.06
N ALA A 480 25.19 7.85 -17.60
CA ALA A 480 24.96 7.66 -19.03
C ALA A 480 25.69 8.72 -19.89
N GLN A 481 25.69 9.98 -19.47
CA GLN A 481 26.42 11.04 -20.17
C GLN A 481 27.94 10.87 -20.10
N VAL A 482 28.48 10.44 -18.94
CA VAL A 482 29.91 10.12 -18.80
C VAL A 482 30.30 8.96 -19.73
N THR A 483 29.47 7.91 -19.82
CA THR A 483 29.71 6.80 -20.77
C THR A 483 29.61 7.23 -22.23
N ALA A 484 28.85 8.28 -22.54
CA ALA A 484 28.78 8.88 -23.87
C ALA A 484 29.95 9.84 -24.18
N GLY A 485 30.92 9.98 -23.26
CA GLY A 485 32.12 10.80 -23.44
C GLY A 485 32.05 12.22 -22.85
N ASN A 486 30.93 12.61 -22.25
CA ASN A 486 30.82 13.92 -21.60
C ASN A 486 31.33 13.87 -20.14
N LEU A 487 32.59 14.23 -19.93
CA LEU A 487 33.24 14.26 -18.60
C LEU A 487 33.02 15.57 -17.82
N ASN A 488 32.23 16.51 -18.35
CA ASN A 488 31.95 17.77 -17.68
C ASN A 488 30.70 17.71 -16.79
N VAL A 489 30.03 16.58 -16.74
CA VAL A 489 28.81 16.40 -15.94
C VAL A 489 29.14 16.45 -14.46
N ARG A 490 28.36 17.24 -13.73
CA ARG A 490 28.42 17.36 -12.27
C ARG A 490 27.04 17.06 -11.70
N ILE A 491 27.03 16.29 -10.62
CA ILE A 491 25.81 15.98 -9.87
C ILE A 491 25.75 16.91 -8.67
N ASN A 492 24.66 17.65 -8.54
CA ASN A 492 24.44 18.58 -7.43
C ASN A 492 23.32 18.06 -6.51
N ILE A 493 23.67 17.11 -5.64
CA ILE A 493 22.78 16.57 -4.62
C ILE A 493 23.33 17.02 -3.26
N ASP A 494 22.67 18.01 -2.66
CA ASP A 494 23.03 18.59 -1.37
C ASP A 494 22.21 17.94 -0.25
N THR A 495 22.53 16.67 0.05
CA THR A 495 21.89 15.92 1.14
C THR A 495 22.92 15.24 2.03
N ASN A 496 22.73 15.33 3.35
CA ASN A 496 23.62 14.71 4.36
C ASN A 496 23.34 13.21 4.58
N ASN A 497 23.04 12.49 3.50
CA ASN A 497 22.73 11.05 3.52
C ASN A 497 23.56 10.29 2.48
N GLU A 498 23.29 9.00 2.30
CA GLU A 498 24.00 8.12 1.38
C GLU A 498 23.96 8.62 -0.07
N MET A 499 22.90 9.34 -0.46
CA MET A 499 22.78 9.92 -1.81
C MET A 499 23.79 11.03 -2.05
N GLY A 500 24.04 11.90 -1.06
CA GLY A 500 25.06 12.95 -1.15
C GLY A 500 26.48 12.38 -1.16
N VAL A 501 26.74 11.35 -0.35
CA VAL A 501 28.02 10.62 -0.38
C VAL A 501 28.28 10.02 -1.76
N LEU A 502 27.26 9.39 -2.36
CA LEU A 502 27.36 8.80 -3.69
C LEU A 502 27.56 9.85 -4.79
N ALA A 503 26.87 10.99 -4.70
CA ALA A 503 27.05 12.12 -5.61
C ALA A 503 28.48 12.67 -5.57
N ASN A 504 29.05 12.83 -4.38
CA ASN A 504 30.43 13.28 -4.18
C ASN A 504 31.44 12.27 -4.73
N ALA A 505 31.25 10.98 -4.46
CA ALA A 505 32.08 9.92 -5.02
C ALA A 505 32.05 9.92 -6.56
N PHE A 506 30.86 10.05 -7.17
CA PHE A 506 30.70 10.13 -8.62
C PHE A 506 31.41 11.36 -9.22
N ASN A 507 31.25 12.52 -8.58
CA ASN A 507 31.91 13.77 -9.00
C ASN A 507 33.44 13.66 -8.94
N ASN A 508 33.97 13.00 -7.91
CA ASN A 508 35.41 12.78 -7.76
C ASN A 508 35.95 11.82 -8.83
N MET A 509 35.24 10.71 -9.08
CA MET A 509 35.60 9.76 -10.13
C MET A 509 35.62 10.44 -11.51
N THR A 510 34.58 11.21 -11.84
CA THR A 510 34.48 11.91 -13.14
C THR A 510 35.59 12.96 -13.30
N HIS A 511 35.95 13.64 -12.20
CA HIS A 511 37.07 14.59 -12.19
C HIS A 511 38.42 13.91 -12.40
N GLN A 512 38.69 12.78 -11.73
CA GLN A 512 39.90 11.99 -11.95
C GLN A 512 40.00 11.48 -13.39
N LEU A 513 38.88 10.98 -13.94
CA LEU A 513 38.82 10.51 -15.32
C LEU A 513 39.15 11.63 -16.32
N LYS A 514 38.56 12.83 -16.12
CA LYS A 514 38.87 14.02 -16.92
C LYS A 514 40.35 14.40 -16.86
N ASN A 515 40.95 14.38 -15.67
CA ASN A 515 42.36 14.70 -15.49
C ASN A 515 43.27 13.69 -16.21
N HIS A 516 42.96 12.39 -16.12
CA HIS A 516 43.71 11.36 -16.82
C HIS A 516 43.61 11.48 -18.34
N VAL A 517 42.43 11.82 -18.88
CA VAL A 517 42.27 12.08 -20.32
C VAL A 517 43.12 13.28 -20.75
N ASN A 518 43.06 14.39 -20.03
CA ASN A 518 43.87 15.58 -20.33
C ASN A 518 45.38 15.30 -20.25
N GLU A 519 45.81 14.51 -19.27
CA GLU A 519 47.21 14.11 -19.11
C GLU A 519 47.66 13.21 -20.27
N LEU A 520 46.83 12.25 -20.67
CA LEU A 520 47.10 11.40 -21.83
C LEU A 520 47.17 12.21 -23.13
N GLU A 521 46.25 13.14 -23.36
CA GLU A 521 46.28 14.04 -24.52
C GLU A 521 47.57 14.88 -24.55
N THR A 522 47.99 15.38 -23.38
CA THR A 522 49.24 16.14 -23.26
C THR A 522 50.45 15.25 -23.58
N ARG A 523 50.53 14.05 -23.01
CA ARG A 523 51.61 13.08 -23.31
C ARG A 523 51.63 12.66 -24.78
N VAL A 524 50.47 12.44 -25.39
CA VAL A 524 50.35 12.12 -26.82
C VAL A 524 50.84 13.29 -27.66
N LYS A 525 50.48 14.53 -27.32
CA LYS A 525 50.96 15.72 -28.01
C LYS A 525 52.47 15.88 -27.87
N GLU A 526 53.01 15.74 -26.66
CA GLU A 526 54.46 15.77 -26.41
C GLU A 526 55.19 14.70 -27.21
N ARG A 527 54.67 13.46 -27.25
CA ARG A 527 55.29 12.40 -28.05
C ARG A 527 55.18 12.63 -29.54
N THR A 528 54.06 13.18 -30.02
CA THR A 528 53.90 13.52 -31.44
C THR A 528 54.89 14.61 -31.85
N VAL A 529 55.08 15.64 -31.00
CA VAL A 529 56.07 16.70 -31.23
C VAL A 529 57.48 16.14 -31.19
N ALA A 530 57.82 15.33 -30.18
CA ALA A 530 59.14 14.72 -30.05
C ALA A 530 59.45 13.79 -31.24
N LEU A 531 58.47 13.01 -31.70
CA LEU A 531 58.61 12.14 -32.87
C LEU A 531 58.81 12.94 -34.16
N SER A 532 58.04 14.02 -34.34
CA SER A 532 58.20 14.94 -35.48
C SER A 532 59.60 15.59 -35.49
N LEU A 533 60.08 16.01 -34.33
CA LEU A 533 61.41 16.60 -34.18
C LEU A 533 62.52 15.57 -34.43
N ALA A 534 62.37 14.35 -33.93
CA ALA A 534 63.30 13.25 -34.24
C ALA A 534 63.34 12.94 -35.74
N ASN A 535 62.18 12.87 -36.40
CA ASN A 535 62.10 12.64 -37.85
C ASN A 535 62.78 13.74 -38.67
N THR A 536 62.58 15.02 -38.30
CA THR A 536 63.25 16.14 -38.98
C THR A 536 64.76 16.14 -38.75
N GLN A 537 65.22 15.79 -37.54
CA GLN A 537 66.64 15.63 -37.24
C GLN A 537 67.26 14.48 -38.03
N LEU A 538 66.56 13.35 -38.14
CA LEU A 538 66.99 12.20 -38.91
C LEU A 538 67.13 12.55 -40.40
N ALA A 539 66.11 13.16 -40.99
CA ALA A 539 66.15 13.64 -42.38
C ALA A 539 67.29 14.64 -42.61
N GLY A 540 67.52 15.56 -41.67
CA GLY A 540 68.64 16.50 -41.75
C GLY A 540 70.02 15.82 -41.65
N SER A 541 70.15 14.78 -40.82
CA SER A 541 71.38 13.99 -40.73
C SER A 541 71.64 13.18 -42.00
N GLU A 542 70.60 12.57 -42.57
CA GLU A 542 70.68 11.81 -43.81
C GLU A 542 71.15 12.69 -44.97
N LEU A 543 70.61 13.89 -45.11
CA LEU A 543 71.05 14.87 -46.10
C LEU A 543 72.52 15.25 -45.93
N ARG A 544 72.98 15.46 -44.68
CA ARG A 544 74.40 15.75 -44.40
C ARG A 544 75.31 14.59 -44.80
N TYR A 545 74.93 13.35 -44.50
CA TYR A 545 75.69 12.17 -44.91
C TYR A 545 75.77 12.04 -46.43
N ARG A 546 74.65 12.25 -47.13
CA ARG A 546 74.61 12.25 -48.60
C ARG A 546 75.53 13.32 -49.19
N ALA A 547 75.52 14.53 -48.66
CA ALA A 547 76.38 15.62 -49.13
C ALA A 547 77.88 15.36 -48.87
N LEU A 548 78.24 14.82 -47.70
CA LEU A 548 79.62 14.43 -47.40
C LEU A 548 80.12 13.32 -48.32
N ALA A 549 79.31 12.30 -48.59
CA ALA A 549 79.67 11.23 -49.52
C ALA A 549 79.99 11.78 -50.92
N THR A 550 79.22 12.76 -51.41
CA THR A 550 79.49 13.40 -52.71
C THR A 550 80.70 14.34 -52.74
N LEU A 551 81.18 14.82 -51.60
CA LEU A 551 82.34 15.72 -51.54
C LEU A 551 83.67 14.96 -51.43
N VAL A 552 83.68 13.80 -50.79
CA VAL A 552 84.91 13.03 -50.52
C VAL A 552 85.26 12.10 -51.67
N THR A 553 84.29 11.68 -52.47
CA THR A 553 84.50 10.73 -53.56
C THR A 553 83.87 11.22 -54.84
N ASP A 554 84.63 11.13 -55.93
CA ASP A 554 84.19 11.52 -57.28
C ASP A 554 83.03 10.63 -57.75
N TYR A 555 83.02 9.37 -57.29
CA TYR A 555 82.01 8.37 -57.62
C TYR A 555 81.48 7.75 -56.33
N ALA A 556 80.18 7.73 -56.11
CA ALA A 556 79.59 7.10 -54.94
C ALA A 556 78.32 6.34 -55.33
N ALA A 557 78.14 5.15 -54.78
CA ALA A 557 76.99 4.30 -55.04
C ALA A 557 76.60 3.54 -53.77
N VAL A 558 75.29 3.34 -53.60
CA VAL A 558 74.71 2.42 -52.62
C VAL A 558 73.92 1.39 -53.41
N LEU A 559 74.29 0.13 -53.21
CA LEU A 559 73.73 -1.02 -53.91
C LEU A 559 73.07 -1.93 -52.87
N LEU A 560 71.97 -2.56 -53.26
CA LEU A 560 71.18 -3.42 -52.39
C LEU A 560 71.18 -4.84 -52.95
N LEU A 561 71.81 -5.77 -52.24
CA LEU A 561 71.76 -7.18 -52.60
C LEU A 561 70.50 -7.80 -52.00
N LYS A 562 69.53 -8.15 -52.86
CA LYS A 562 68.32 -8.89 -52.48
C LYS A 562 68.26 -10.17 -53.27
N SER A 563 68.07 -11.31 -52.61
CA SER A 563 67.88 -12.61 -53.28
C SER A 563 68.93 -12.96 -54.35
N GLY A 564 70.19 -12.53 -54.15
CA GLY A 564 71.30 -12.77 -55.09
C GLY A 564 71.37 -11.80 -56.27
N THR A 565 70.43 -10.87 -56.42
CA THR A 565 70.46 -9.80 -57.42
C THR A 565 70.81 -8.47 -56.78
N LEU A 566 71.62 -7.68 -57.49
CA LEU A 566 72.16 -6.42 -57.01
C LEU A 566 71.38 -5.26 -57.62
N HIS A 567 70.67 -4.51 -56.76
CA HIS A 567 69.81 -3.39 -57.14
C HIS A 567 70.48 -2.05 -56.82
N ILE A 568 70.14 -1.01 -57.58
CA ILE A 568 70.54 0.37 -57.26
C ILE A 568 69.66 0.89 -56.12
N ASP A 569 70.25 1.22 -54.97
CA ASP A 569 69.56 1.99 -53.93
C ASP A 569 69.78 3.50 -54.17
N TRP A 570 71.01 3.88 -54.52
CA TRP A 570 71.36 5.26 -54.88
C TRP A 570 72.67 5.33 -55.68
N LEU A 571 72.79 6.28 -56.62
CA LEU A 571 74.03 6.59 -57.34
C LEU A 571 74.29 8.09 -57.29
N SER A 572 75.56 8.49 -57.20
CA SER A 572 75.97 9.88 -57.40
C SER A 572 75.72 10.30 -58.86
N LYS A 573 75.50 11.61 -59.09
CA LYS A 573 75.30 12.14 -60.45
C LYS A 573 76.44 11.78 -61.40
N GLN A 574 77.67 11.71 -60.89
CA GLN A 574 78.86 11.37 -61.65
C GLN A 574 78.88 9.89 -62.07
N VAL A 575 78.39 8.99 -61.20
CA VAL A 575 78.22 7.57 -61.55
C VAL A 575 77.07 7.40 -62.54
N GLN A 576 75.98 8.16 -62.39
CA GLN A 576 74.86 8.12 -63.36
C GLN A 576 75.29 8.62 -64.74
N SER A 577 76.06 9.71 -64.82
CA SER A 577 76.59 10.21 -66.10
C SER A 577 77.62 9.27 -66.72
N MET A 578 78.43 8.59 -65.90
CA MET A 578 79.40 7.58 -66.34
C MET A 578 78.72 6.33 -66.91
N LEU A 579 77.71 5.80 -66.21
CA LEU A 579 77.10 4.53 -66.56
C LEU A 579 76.06 4.64 -67.69
N GLY A 580 75.58 5.86 -68.00
CA GLY A 580 74.55 6.10 -69.01
C GLY A 580 73.14 5.74 -68.53
N ASN A 581 72.16 5.77 -69.44
CA ASN A 581 70.76 5.51 -69.11
C ASN A 581 70.53 4.00 -68.89
N ILE A 582 70.82 3.51 -67.68
CA ILE A 582 70.51 2.13 -67.27
C ILE A 582 69.04 2.08 -66.87
N GLU A 583 68.15 1.79 -67.83
CA GLU A 583 66.72 1.61 -67.55
C GLU A 583 66.40 0.26 -66.87
N ASP A 584 67.32 -0.72 -66.93
CA ASP A 584 67.13 -2.04 -66.33
C ASP A 584 68.08 -2.29 -65.16
N VAL A 585 67.53 -2.15 -63.95
CA VAL A 585 68.20 -2.23 -62.64
C VAL A 585 68.73 -3.63 -62.32
N SER A 586 68.37 -4.62 -63.13
CA SER A 586 68.51 -6.05 -62.83
C SER A 586 69.93 -6.61 -63.02
N ASN A 587 70.85 -5.88 -63.67
CA ASN A 587 72.16 -6.44 -64.01
C ASN A 587 73.31 -5.42 -64.05
N ILE A 588 73.35 -4.49 -63.09
CA ILE A 588 74.46 -3.51 -62.95
C ILE A 588 75.82 -4.21 -62.94
N ALA A 589 75.91 -5.39 -62.32
CA ALA A 589 77.13 -6.19 -62.31
C ALA A 589 77.63 -6.51 -63.72
N SER A 590 76.73 -6.94 -64.61
CA SER A 590 77.08 -7.20 -66.02
C SER A 590 77.51 -5.95 -66.78
N HIS A 591 76.92 -4.80 -66.47
CA HIS A 591 77.30 -3.52 -67.11
C HIS A 591 78.62 -2.97 -66.56
N LEU A 592 78.93 -3.23 -65.29
CA LEU A 592 80.25 -2.92 -64.73
C LEU A 592 81.32 -3.82 -65.34
N GLU A 593 81.02 -5.10 -65.57
CA GLU A 593 81.94 -6.03 -66.25
C GLU A 593 82.27 -5.58 -67.69
N THR A 594 81.36 -4.94 -68.42
CA THR A 594 81.63 -4.46 -69.80
C THR A 594 82.52 -3.23 -69.85
N ILE A 595 82.50 -2.38 -68.81
CA ILE A 595 83.32 -1.17 -68.75
C ILE A 595 84.64 -1.37 -68.01
N ILE A 596 84.77 -2.37 -67.13
CA ILE A 596 86.05 -2.68 -66.47
C ILE A 596 86.99 -3.36 -67.47
N ASP A 597 88.23 -2.90 -67.53
CA ASP A 597 89.26 -3.48 -68.39
C ASP A 597 89.43 -5.00 -68.12
N PRO A 598 89.52 -5.85 -69.16
CA PRO A 598 89.59 -7.30 -69.00
C PRO A 598 90.69 -7.79 -68.06
N GLU A 599 91.81 -7.07 -67.95
CA GLU A 599 92.90 -7.42 -67.02
C GLU A 599 92.53 -7.18 -65.55
N ASP A 600 91.63 -6.23 -65.28
CA ASP A 600 91.25 -5.80 -63.93
C ASP A 600 89.96 -6.46 -63.44
N GLN A 601 89.22 -7.17 -64.30
CA GLN A 601 87.98 -7.88 -63.96
C GLN A 601 88.17 -8.93 -62.86
N ALA A 602 89.28 -9.66 -62.87
CA ALA A 602 89.58 -10.66 -61.84
C ALA A 602 89.78 -10.01 -60.46
N ALA A 603 90.42 -8.84 -60.42
CA ALA A 603 90.62 -8.08 -59.20
C ALA A 603 89.31 -7.47 -58.68
N ALA A 604 88.45 -6.95 -59.59
CA ALA A 604 87.13 -6.46 -59.24
C ALA A 604 86.23 -7.55 -58.64
N LYS A 605 86.24 -8.76 -59.21
CA LYS A 605 85.47 -9.89 -58.70
C LYS A 605 85.94 -10.34 -57.31
N ALA A 606 87.25 -10.43 -57.10
CA ALA A 606 87.82 -10.77 -55.79
C ALA A 606 87.44 -9.74 -54.72
N MET A 607 87.51 -8.44 -55.07
CA MET A 607 87.05 -7.36 -54.19
C MET A 607 85.56 -7.51 -53.86
N PHE A 608 84.72 -7.80 -54.85
CA PHE A 608 83.28 -8.00 -54.63
C PHE A 608 82.99 -9.17 -53.68
N GLU A 609 83.68 -10.30 -53.82
CA GLU A 609 83.55 -11.46 -52.92
C GLU A 609 83.98 -11.11 -51.47
N GLU A 610 85.07 -10.36 -51.30
CA GLU A 610 85.48 -9.86 -49.98
C GLU A 610 84.44 -8.92 -49.35
N VAL A 611 83.84 -8.05 -50.16
CA VAL A 611 82.82 -7.10 -49.71
C VAL A 611 81.54 -7.84 -49.33
N LEU A 612 81.17 -8.90 -50.05
CA LEU A 612 80.01 -9.74 -49.74
C LEU A 612 80.12 -10.46 -48.39
N ILE A 613 81.33 -10.81 -47.95
CA ILE A 613 81.54 -11.38 -46.60
C ILE A 613 81.67 -10.29 -45.51
N GLY A 614 81.48 -9.02 -45.86
CA GLY A 614 81.49 -7.88 -44.93
C GLY A 614 82.87 -7.26 -44.69
N LYS A 615 83.90 -7.69 -45.42
CA LYS A 615 85.24 -7.12 -45.34
C LYS A 615 85.29 -5.82 -46.13
N LYS A 616 85.91 -4.78 -45.57
CA LYS A 616 86.24 -3.57 -46.33
C LYS A 616 87.35 -3.92 -47.33
N SER A 617 87.11 -3.71 -48.61
CA SER A 617 88.07 -4.01 -49.67
C SER A 617 88.23 -2.84 -50.63
N SER A 618 89.36 -2.79 -51.31
CA SER A 618 89.71 -1.72 -52.25
C SER A 618 90.51 -2.23 -53.42
N VAL A 619 90.22 -1.70 -54.60
CA VAL A 619 90.87 -2.10 -55.85
C VAL A 619 90.98 -0.90 -56.79
N ASP A 620 92.12 -0.79 -57.48
CA ASP A 620 92.30 0.18 -58.55
C ASP A 620 91.88 -0.51 -59.87
N LEU A 621 90.95 0.10 -60.59
CA LEU A 621 90.39 -0.45 -61.83
C LEU A 621 90.54 0.54 -62.97
N ARG A 622 90.86 0.04 -64.17
CA ARG A 622 90.67 0.79 -65.41
C ARG A 622 89.23 0.65 -65.89
N LEU A 623 88.58 1.77 -66.16
CA LEU A 623 87.26 1.82 -66.77
C LEU A 623 87.35 2.38 -68.19
N ASN A 624 86.96 1.57 -69.17
CA ASN A 624 86.89 1.89 -70.59
C ASN A 624 85.49 2.41 -70.92
N LEU A 625 85.30 3.73 -70.83
CA LEU A 625 83.99 4.37 -71.04
C LEU A 625 83.64 4.48 -72.53
N THR A 626 84.64 4.68 -73.38
CA THR A 626 84.57 4.62 -74.85
C THR A 626 85.92 4.13 -75.40
N PRO A 627 86.05 3.70 -76.68
CA PRO A 627 87.32 3.23 -77.25
C PRO A 627 88.50 4.22 -77.14
N GLU A 628 88.22 5.51 -76.91
CA GLU A 628 89.23 6.58 -76.80
C GLU A 628 89.35 7.16 -75.38
N GLN A 629 88.59 6.65 -74.40
CA GLN A 629 88.54 7.21 -73.04
C GLN A 629 88.60 6.12 -71.96
N THR A 630 89.79 5.94 -71.40
CA THR A 630 90.06 5.08 -70.23
C THR A 630 90.38 5.94 -69.02
N ILE A 631 89.73 5.67 -67.89
CA ILE A 631 90.04 6.31 -66.60
C ILE A 631 90.52 5.27 -65.59
N TRP A 632 91.36 5.68 -64.64
CA TRP A 632 91.72 4.88 -63.47
C TRP A 632 90.88 5.29 -62.28
N LEU A 633 90.18 4.33 -61.69
CA LEU A 633 89.32 4.54 -60.54
C LEU A 633 89.80 3.68 -59.37
N GLN A 634 90.15 4.33 -58.26
CA GLN A 634 90.36 3.62 -57.00
C GLN A 634 89.01 3.44 -56.31
N VAL A 635 88.54 2.20 -56.24
CA VAL A 635 87.23 1.86 -55.68
C VAL A 635 87.40 1.22 -54.31
N HIS A 636 86.68 1.74 -53.33
CA HIS A 636 86.51 1.18 -52.01
C HIS A 636 85.07 0.73 -51.83
N ALA A 637 84.86 -0.45 -51.26
CA ALA A 637 83.52 -0.87 -50.90
C ALA A 637 83.47 -1.62 -49.57
N GLN A 638 82.30 -1.58 -48.94
CA GLN A 638 81.98 -2.29 -47.72
C GLN A 638 80.49 -2.61 -47.68
N SER A 639 80.13 -3.81 -47.20
CA SER A 639 78.73 -4.19 -47.00
C SER A 639 78.33 -4.22 -45.54
N PHE A 640 77.05 -3.96 -45.28
CA PHE A 640 76.41 -4.10 -43.98
C PHE A 640 75.13 -4.91 -44.14
N ALA A 641 74.83 -5.79 -43.19
CA ALA A 641 73.55 -6.51 -43.15
C ALA A 641 72.41 -5.53 -42.87
N GLU A 642 71.27 -5.72 -43.54
CA GLU A 642 70.11 -4.86 -43.32
C GLU A 642 69.38 -5.24 -42.03
N GLU A 643 69.04 -4.23 -41.24
CA GLU A 643 68.43 -4.40 -39.93
C GLU A 643 67.02 -4.99 -40.08
N GLY A 644 66.87 -6.29 -39.75
CA GLY A 644 65.60 -7.03 -39.87
C GLY A 644 65.56 -8.10 -40.97
N ASN A 645 66.55 -8.16 -41.87
CA ASN A 645 66.64 -9.23 -42.87
C ASN A 645 68.11 -9.64 -43.11
N PRO A 646 68.60 -10.73 -42.49
CA PRO A 646 70.01 -11.13 -42.56
C PRO A 646 70.47 -11.56 -43.96
N ASP A 647 69.54 -11.87 -44.87
CA ASP A 647 69.83 -12.28 -46.25
C ASP A 647 69.96 -11.08 -47.21
N GLU A 648 69.68 -9.86 -46.74
CA GLU A 648 69.83 -8.63 -47.50
C GLU A 648 71.05 -7.83 -47.01
N ARG A 649 71.84 -7.31 -47.94
CA ARG A 649 73.03 -6.51 -47.64
C ARG A 649 73.02 -5.21 -48.41
N LYS A 650 73.28 -4.10 -47.72
CA LYS A 650 73.57 -2.80 -48.33
C LYS A 650 75.08 -2.69 -48.54
N ILE A 651 75.47 -2.44 -49.78
CA ILE A 651 76.85 -2.29 -50.22
C ILE A 651 77.09 -0.82 -50.52
N TYR A 652 78.02 -0.21 -49.79
CA TYR A 652 78.44 1.16 -49.99
C TYR A 652 79.73 1.14 -50.82
N VAL A 653 79.72 1.82 -51.96
CA VAL A 653 80.83 1.90 -52.91
C VAL A 653 81.23 3.37 -53.05
N ALA A 654 82.52 3.64 -52.94
CA ALA A 654 83.10 4.96 -53.06
C ALA A 654 84.33 4.87 -53.96
N GLY A 655 84.37 5.65 -55.04
CA GLY A 655 85.39 5.65 -56.06
C GLY A 655 86.04 7.03 -56.20
N GLN A 656 87.35 7.05 -56.36
CA GLN A 656 88.13 8.26 -56.59
C GLN A 656 88.89 8.15 -57.90
N ASP A 657 88.82 9.19 -58.75
CA ASP A 657 89.56 9.22 -60.01
C ASP A 657 91.04 9.46 -59.74
N ILE A 658 91.87 8.47 -60.07
CA ILE A 658 93.32 8.52 -59.89
C ILE A 658 94.07 8.55 -61.23
N THR A 659 93.37 8.85 -62.34
CA THR A 659 93.94 8.86 -63.69
C THR A 659 95.16 9.77 -63.79
N GLN A 660 95.11 10.97 -63.21
CA GLN A 660 96.24 11.89 -63.20
C GLN A 660 97.42 11.41 -62.35
N GLN A 661 97.16 10.70 -61.25
CA GLN A 661 98.21 10.16 -60.37
C GLN A 661 98.95 8.97 -60.99
N ARG A 662 98.29 8.23 -61.88
CA ARG A 662 98.87 7.08 -62.59
C ARG A 662 99.57 7.47 -63.90
N GLN A 663 99.28 8.66 -64.44
CA GLN A 663 99.88 9.20 -65.67
C GLN A 663 101.06 10.15 -65.42
N ALA A 664 101.24 10.64 -64.19
CA ALA A 664 102.41 11.41 -63.73
C ALA A 664 103.52 10.47 -63.22
#